data_AF-A0A3N5M0E4-F1
#
_entry.id   AF-A0A3N5M0E4-F1
#
_cell.length_a   1.000
_cell.length_b   1.000
_cell.length_c   1.000
_cell.angle_alpha   90.00
_cell.angle_beta   90.00
_cell.angle_gamma   90.00
#
_symmetry.space_group_name_H-M   'P 1'
#
loop_
_entity.id
_entity.type
_entity.pdbx_description
1 polymer ?
#
loop_
_entity_poly.entity_id
_entity_poly.type
_entity_poly.pdbx_seq_one_letter_code
_entity_poly.pdbx_strand_id
1 'polypeptide(L)'
;MSKDLTNRSPFAILALLLVLVFILIFMAFFASLSAQPALPATLTPRTVSPTVPPTAPATPTQTPTVTPTLRPTITLRPTETATTTPTPLNTPTSTPRPPLAAATPLEFNDLYRLQTWTPELADQMIEQLEGYPEAQFPSAEQKQSQEYQAAFEYATIAQKEALLRFPESTYAARWEWELAYNLARFDDDEAGSRYASLITSALNENQVLLEDMVEWFSQQEPRLSLEIIPLTPMPGYLSNQVLAVKGAGGVYLWLLETPNGYQAHVLASHFNFAYQIESEMFTGDLTSDGIAEVVVYFSPEPDDFAFILPSVDSLSQVPPVALPFEPELPFAFKIDYQNVWTMTQSGSGQELLQFQAHVFPTCPAVFTRLYTWTGEELSAEEIHYLVDTTPELLSTCETLVNHSADFWGPEITARLMESILPHWPPVTGSDGNPPPLDARDEWRYRIGLYEALAGDHEQALSTFNDIIANPVVPDSRWVEPAHDFLAVYQTPDDLYRACLQVEICDPRQALEQVISTVPSSHYDQITADLLRFDITLRSSGIFDFESDGDPERWIVVRHQPIQKLEFWILANSPQGVRALFVDTLDSGSPAPRYYNPEEEPVVVQVKQHEGFILKRVPGSGEPYLEHVQVEFIRPTTIPDSLEDAMEDLFAGATAPLIVQTLLDLESSPRFAGDCKAFQVCDRFYYALGLAYELSGRNLEAVNTYLYLWRTYTSSPFTTMARMKLIQRPYSSPTPTVVRSATPTQTRTPDPNATATSTPTETSTPDPNATPTNTPTVTPTLTPYPTPNGED
;
A
#
# COMPACT_ATOMS: atom_id res chain seq x y z
N MET A 1 -59.59 46.87 -30.29
CA MET A 1 -59.86 45.50 -29.80
C MET A 1 -59.18 45.40 -28.45
N SER A 2 -59.86 45.75 -27.35
CA SER A 2 -60.94 45.01 -26.68
C SER A 2 -60.43 43.76 -25.95
N LYS A 3 -60.37 43.90 -24.62
CA LYS A 3 -60.75 42.94 -23.57
C LYS A 3 -60.07 41.56 -23.59
N ASP A 4 -59.30 41.26 -22.53
CA ASP A 4 -59.75 40.36 -21.46
C ASP A 4 -58.65 40.20 -20.39
N LEU A 5 -58.83 40.89 -19.27
CA LEU A 5 -58.07 40.75 -18.04
C LEU A 5 -59.10 40.46 -16.95
N THR A 6 -59.52 39.20 -16.81
CA THR A 6 -60.24 38.70 -15.62
C THR A 6 -60.43 37.18 -15.73
N ASN A 7 -59.35 36.42 -15.51
CA ASN A 7 -59.49 35.07 -14.98
C ASN A 7 -58.22 34.68 -14.21
N ARG A 8 -58.03 35.28 -13.03
CA ARG A 8 -57.01 34.80 -12.09
C ARG A 8 -57.56 33.53 -11.46
N SER A 9 -56.88 32.42 -11.73
CA SER A 9 -57.25 31.11 -11.21
C SER A 9 -57.34 31.16 -9.67
N PRO A 10 -58.40 30.63 -9.05
CA PRO A 10 -58.52 30.58 -7.58
C PRO A 10 -57.38 29.78 -6.93
N PHE A 11 -56.70 28.94 -7.71
CA PHE A 11 -55.53 28.18 -7.29
C PHE A 11 -54.31 29.07 -7.02
N ALA A 12 -54.11 30.13 -7.81
CA ALA A 12 -52.97 31.04 -7.61
C ALA A 12 -53.09 31.85 -6.30
N ILE A 13 -54.32 32.20 -5.92
CA ILE A 13 -54.59 32.91 -4.65
C ILE A 13 -54.41 31.96 -3.47
N LEU A 14 -54.84 30.70 -3.60
CA LEU A 14 -54.67 29.69 -2.55
C LEU A 14 -53.18 29.33 -2.34
N ALA A 15 -52.42 29.19 -3.42
CA ALA A 15 -50.97 28.93 -3.35
C ALA A 15 -50.23 30.09 -2.68
N LEU A 16 -50.57 31.34 -3.01
CA LEU A 16 -49.95 32.51 -2.39
C LEU A 16 -50.30 32.61 -0.89
N LEU A 17 -51.51 32.23 -0.50
CA LEU A 17 -51.92 32.17 0.91
C LEU A 17 -51.18 31.07 1.68
N LEU A 18 -50.97 29.90 1.08
CA LEU A 18 -50.20 28.82 1.71
C LEU A 18 -48.73 29.20 1.92
N VAL A 19 -48.10 29.84 0.93
CA VAL A 19 -46.73 30.35 1.05
C VAL A 19 -46.65 31.41 2.16
N LEU A 20 -47.61 32.33 2.23
CA LEU A 20 -47.64 33.36 3.28
C LEU A 20 -47.80 32.75 4.68
N VAL A 21 -48.65 31.73 4.83
CA VAL A 21 -48.84 31.01 6.11
C VAL A 21 -47.56 30.28 6.50
N PHE A 22 -46.87 29.64 5.55
CA PHE A 22 -45.61 28.95 5.82
C PHE A 22 -44.51 29.92 6.29
N ILE A 23 -44.39 31.08 5.64
CA ILE A 23 -43.45 32.15 6.05
C ILE A 23 -43.78 32.66 7.46
N LEU A 24 -45.07 32.83 7.79
CA LEU A 24 -45.48 33.29 9.12
C LEU A 24 -45.20 32.25 10.22
N ILE A 25 -45.39 30.96 9.93
CA ILE A 25 -45.04 29.86 10.86
C ILE A 25 -43.53 29.83 11.07
N PHE A 26 -42.75 29.96 9.99
CA PHE A 26 -41.29 29.96 10.05
C PHE A 26 -40.74 31.15 10.86
N MET A 27 -41.31 32.34 10.67
CA MET A 27 -40.95 33.52 11.48
C MET A 27 -41.37 33.40 12.95
N ALA A 28 -42.52 32.80 13.24
CA ALA A 28 -42.96 32.57 14.61
C ALA A 28 -42.05 31.56 15.35
N PHE A 29 -41.59 30.53 14.64
CA PHE A 29 -40.63 29.55 15.16
C PHE A 29 -39.30 30.22 15.51
N PHE A 30 -38.73 31.01 14.59
CA PHE A 30 -37.48 31.75 14.84
C PHE A 30 -37.58 32.78 15.97
N ALA A 31 -38.71 33.50 16.05
CA ALA A 31 -38.95 34.42 17.16
C ALA A 31 -38.98 33.70 18.52
N SER A 32 -39.49 32.47 18.57
CA SER A 32 -39.53 31.67 19.81
C SER A 32 -38.16 31.14 20.26
N LEU A 33 -37.25 30.85 19.33
CA LEU A 33 -35.86 30.44 19.64
C LEU A 33 -35.01 31.60 20.19
N SER A 34 -35.33 32.85 19.83
CA SER A 34 -34.59 34.04 20.28
C SER A 34 -34.94 34.53 21.70
N ALA A 35 -35.96 33.96 22.34
CA ALA A 35 -36.45 34.41 23.64
C ALA A 35 -36.02 33.47 24.79
N GLN A 36 -34.71 33.37 25.06
CA GLN A 36 -34.24 32.85 26.34
C GLN A 36 -34.15 33.98 27.39
N PRO A 37 -34.69 33.78 28.61
CA PRO A 37 -34.58 34.77 29.67
C PRO A 37 -33.14 34.82 30.22
N ALA A 38 -32.56 36.03 30.26
CA ALA A 38 -31.27 36.28 30.89
C ALA A 38 -31.33 35.93 32.39
N LEU A 39 -30.48 34.99 32.82
CA LEU A 39 -30.27 34.69 34.24
C LEU A 39 -29.49 35.84 34.91
N PRO A 40 -29.85 36.22 36.16
CA PRO A 40 -29.22 37.34 36.83
C PRO A 40 -27.80 36.99 37.30
N ALA A 41 -26.86 37.88 36.99
CA ALA A 41 -25.53 37.89 37.59
C ALA A 41 -25.62 38.09 39.11
N THR A 42 -24.76 37.41 39.87
CA THR A 42 -23.89 37.95 40.96
C THR A 42 -23.41 36.77 41.83
N LEU A 43 -22.08 36.60 42.00
CA LEU A 43 -21.36 36.67 43.29
C LEU A 43 -19.86 36.33 43.15
N THR A 44 -19.06 37.37 43.37
CA THR A 44 -17.67 37.50 43.88
C THR A 44 -16.79 36.27 44.16
N PRO A 45 -15.46 36.37 43.90
CA PRO A 45 -14.47 35.33 44.19
C PRO A 45 -14.07 35.33 45.67
N ARG A 46 -14.02 34.14 46.29
CA ARG A 46 -13.49 33.94 47.64
C ARG A 46 -12.30 32.99 47.60
N THR A 47 -11.11 33.57 47.73
CA THR A 47 -9.84 32.89 48.01
C THR A 47 -9.92 32.20 49.37
N VAL A 48 -9.77 30.87 49.43
CA VAL A 48 -9.36 30.18 50.67
C VAL A 48 -8.51 28.96 50.31
N SER A 49 -7.24 29.03 50.70
CA SER A 49 -6.29 27.91 50.81
C SER A 49 -6.63 27.07 52.04
N PRO A 50 -6.56 25.72 52.01
CA PRO A 50 -6.41 24.95 53.23
C PRO A 50 -5.16 24.08 53.22
N THR A 51 -4.35 24.37 54.24
CA THR A 51 -3.28 23.59 54.87
C THR A 51 -3.66 22.13 55.13
N VAL A 52 -2.75 21.22 54.81
CA VAL A 52 -2.77 19.80 55.20
C VAL A 52 -2.28 19.63 56.64
N PRO A 53 -2.95 18.81 57.48
CA PRO A 53 -2.30 18.09 58.56
C PRO A 53 -2.46 16.56 58.42
N PRO A 54 -1.48 15.76 58.86
CA PRO A 54 -1.49 14.29 58.70
C PRO A 54 -2.11 13.60 59.93
N THR A 55 -2.80 12.45 59.76
CA THR A 55 -3.01 11.48 60.86
C THR A 55 -3.37 10.07 60.37
N ALA A 56 -2.46 9.15 60.68
CA ALA A 56 -2.53 7.75 61.18
C ALA A 56 -3.34 6.61 60.50
N PRO A 57 -2.80 5.37 60.54
CA PRO A 57 -3.43 4.14 60.02
C PRO A 57 -4.16 3.30 61.10
N ALA A 58 -5.18 2.54 60.69
CA ALA A 58 -5.82 1.47 61.49
C ALA A 58 -5.83 0.16 60.67
N THR A 59 -5.09 -0.88 61.11
CA THR A 59 -5.51 -2.03 61.94
C THR A 59 -6.36 -3.09 61.21
N PRO A 60 -5.81 -4.31 60.99
CA PRO A 60 -6.56 -5.47 60.47
C PRO A 60 -7.15 -6.33 61.60
N THR A 61 -8.28 -6.99 61.31
CA THR A 61 -8.98 -7.92 62.22
C THR A 61 -8.67 -9.37 61.85
N GLN A 62 -8.28 -10.17 62.87
CA GLN A 62 -8.02 -11.62 62.87
C GLN A 62 -9.36 -12.42 62.95
N THR A 63 -9.54 -13.75 62.83
CA THR A 63 -8.79 -15.03 63.07
C THR A 63 -9.75 -16.17 62.53
N PRO A 64 -9.53 -17.52 62.64
CA PRO A 64 -8.45 -18.28 63.29
C PRO A 64 -7.86 -19.51 62.58
N THR A 65 -6.66 -19.83 63.04
CA THR A 65 -5.81 -21.01 62.88
C THR A 65 -6.32 -22.25 63.60
N VAL A 66 -6.07 -23.44 63.03
CA VAL A 66 -5.87 -24.68 63.80
C VAL A 66 -4.56 -25.35 63.35
N THR A 67 -3.69 -25.61 64.32
CA THR A 67 -2.42 -26.34 64.20
C THR A 67 -2.53 -27.64 64.99
N PRO A 68 -1.88 -28.74 64.54
CA PRO A 68 -1.15 -29.56 65.51
C PRO A 68 0.24 -30.02 65.01
N THR A 69 1.24 -29.55 65.76
CA THR A 69 2.34 -30.27 66.43
C THR A 69 3.35 -31.15 65.65
N LEU A 70 4.62 -30.79 65.89
CA LEU A 70 5.89 -31.41 65.48
C LEU A 70 6.21 -32.77 66.15
N ARG A 71 6.98 -33.61 65.44
CA ARG A 71 7.99 -34.54 66.00
C ARG A 71 9.11 -34.80 64.96
N PRO A 72 10.28 -35.36 65.33
CA PRO A 72 11.54 -34.63 65.30
C PRO A 72 12.56 -35.17 64.27
N THR A 73 13.50 -34.27 63.96
CA THR A 73 14.88 -34.43 63.47
C THR A 73 15.39 -35.85 63.17
N ILE A 74 15.72 -36.10 61.90
CA ILE A 74 16.74 -37.07 61.50
C ILE A 74 17.80 -36.36 60.65
N THR A 75 19.03 -36.66 61.05
CA THR A 75 20.34 -36.17 60.62
C THR A 75 20.67 -36.41 59.14
N LEU A 76 21.43 -35.47 58.59
CA LEU A 76 21.98 -35.37 57.24
C LEU A 76 22.74 -36.62 56.77
N ARG A 77 22.49 -37.00 55.51
CA ARG A 77 23.38 -37.82 54.67
C ARG A 77 23.74 -36.98 53.44
N PRO A 78 25.02 -36.84 53.05
CA PRO A 78 25.40 -36.04 51.90
C PRO A 78 25.10 -36.84 50.63
N THR A 79 24.36 -36.26 49.69
CA THR A 79 24.28 -36.80 48.32
C THR A 79 24.24 -35.63 47.35
N GLU A 80 25.39 -35.50 46.68
CA GLU A 80 25.64 -34.93 45.36
C GLU A 80 24.92 -33.63 44.96
N THR A 81 25.71 -32.56 44.99
CA THR A 81 25.53 -31.36 44.17
C THR A 81 25.36 -31.76 42.70
N ALA A 82 24.13 -31.77 42.21
CA ALA A 82 23.86 -31.61 40.78
C ALA A 82 23.94 -30.11 40.48
N THR A 83 25.09 -29.69 39.95
CA THR A 83 25.20 -28.41 39.26
C THR A 83 24.17 -28.40 38.13
N THR A 84 23.18 -27.52 38.23
CA THR A 84 22.29 -27.19 37.11
C THR A 84 23.12 -26.47 36.05
N THR A 85 23.74 -27.26 35.16
CA THR A 85 24.17 -26.77 33.87
C THR A 85 22.90 -26.31 33.13
N PRO A 86 22.80 -25.07 32.66
CA PRO A 86 21.67 -24.65 31.84
C PRO A 86 21.63 -25.59 30.64
N THR A 87 20.54 -26.35 30.55
CA THR A 87 20.26 -27.16 29.37
C THR A 87 19.96 -26.13 28.27
N PRO A 88 20.68 -26.14 27.13
CA PRO A 88 20.40 -25.20 26.06
C PRO A 88 18.94 -25.34 25.67
N LEU A 89 18.26 -24.21 25.57
CA LEU A 89 16.95 -24.08 24.97
C LEU A 89 17.07 -24.68 23.56
N ASN A 90 16.50 -25.86 23.34
CA ASN A 90 16.37 -26.43 22.02
C ASN A 90 15.35 -25.57 21.27
N THR A 91 15.78 -24.42 20.76
CA THR A 91 15.19 -23.91 19.53
C THR A 91 15.44 -25.02 18.50
N PRO A 92 14.43 -25.65 17.90
CA PRO A 92 14.68 -26.50 16.75
C PRO A 92 15.23 -25.59 15.66
N THR A 93 16.55 -25.51 15.54
CA THR A 93 17.17 -25.01 14.33
C THR A 93 16.76 -26.02 13.26
N SER A 94 15.73 -25.68 12.47
CA SER A 94 15.42 -26.36 11.22
C SER A 94 16.74 -26.48 10.48
N THR A 95 17.27 -27.70 10.42
CA THR A 95 18.50 -27.95 9.67
C THR A 95 18.02 -28.02 8.22
N PRO A 96 18.35 -27.06 7.35
CA PRO A 96 17.83 -27.03 6.00
C PRO A 96 18.20 -28.36 5.34
N ARG A 97 17.19 -29.14 4.93
CA ARG A 97 17.46 -30.35 4.16
C ARG A 97 18.02 -29.86 2.82
N PRO A 98 19.19 -30.34 2.37
CA PRO A 98 19.83 -29.80 1.17
C PRO A 98 18.84 -29.86 -0.01
N PRO A 99 18.76 -28.79 -0.83
CA PRO A 99 17.90 -28.81 -2.01
C PRO A 99 18.24 -30.04 -2.85
N LEU A 100 17.21 -30.71 -3.38
CA LEU A 100 17.39 -31.83 -4.30
C LEU A 100 18.40 -31.41 -5.38
N ALA A 101 19.63 -31.93 -5.31
CA ALA A 101 20.72 -31.59 -6.23
C ALA A 101 20.21 -31.58 -7.66
N ALA A 102 20.65 -30.62 -8.48
CA ALA A 102 20.26 -30.50 -9.87
C ALA A 102 20.57 -31.83 -10.59
N ALA A 103 19.55 -32.65 -10.78
CA ALA A 103 19.62 -33.86 -11.57
C ALA A 103 18.95 -33.53 -12.89
N THR A 104 19.59 -33.84 -14.02
CA THR A 104 18.93 -33.73 -15.33
C THR A 104 18.12 -35.00 -15.56
N PRO A 105 16.84 -34.92 -15.98
CA PRO A 105 16.08 -36.12 -16.29
C PRO A 105 16.67 -36.82 -17.51
N LEU A 106 16.45 -38.14 -17.62
CA LEU A 106 16.77 -38.88 -18.84
C LEU A 106 15.96 -38.34 -20.02
N GLU A 107 16.51 -38.48 -21.22
CA GLU A 107 15.93 -37.96 -22.46
C GLU A 107 14.56 -38.61 -22.79
N PHE A 108 14.37 -39.88 -22.42
CA PHE A 108 13.15 -40.64 -22.77
C PHE A 108 12.07 -40.53 -21.69
N ASN A 109 10.92 -39.92 -22.04
CA ASN A 109 9.79 -39.74 -21.13
C ASN A 109 9.17 -41.07 -20.66
N ASP A 110 9.16 -42.10 -21.52
CA ASP A 110 8.59 -43.42 -21.22
C ASP A 110 9.29 -44.14 -20.06
N LEU A 111 10.47 -43.67 -19.67
CA LEU A 111 11.21 -44.15 -18.51
C LEU A 111 10.68 -43.57 -17.19
N TYR A 112 9.69 -42.69 -17.22
CA TYR A 112 9.09 -42.11 -16.02
C TYR A 112 7.63 -42.55 -15.86
N ARG A 113 7.13 -42.42 -14.64
CA ARG A 113 5.71 -42.52 -14.31
C ARG A 113 5.44 -41.66 -13.09
N LEU A 114 4.18 -41.28 -12.90
CA LEU A 114 3.76 -40.65 -11.66
C LEU A 114 4.03 -41.57 -10.47
N GLN A 115 4.60 -40.99 -9.43
CA GLN A 115 4.71 -41.57 -8.11
C GLN A 115 3.33 -41.69 -7.49
N THR A 116 3.12 -42.72 -6.66
CA THR A 116 1.98 -42.71 -5.74
C THR A 116 2.18 -41.56 -4.77
N TRP A 117 1.35 -40.52 -4.86
CA TRP A 117 1.40 -39.38 -3.98
C TRP A 117 0.76 -39.73 -2.63
N THR A 118 1.49 -39.54 -1.53
CA THR A 118 1.03 -39.84 -0.16
C THR A 118 1.16 -38.60 0.72
N PRO A 119 0.46 -38.56 1.88
CA PRO A 119 0.59 -37.45 2.81
C PRO A 119 2.04 -37.18 3.26
N GLU A 120 2.84 -38.23 3.48
CA GLU A 120 4.24 -38.08 3.92
C GLU A 120 5.14 -37.47 2.83
N LEU A 121 4.83 -37.73 1.55
CA LEU A 121 5.56 -37.13 0.43
C LEU A 121 5.15 -35.68 0.20
N ALA A 122 3.88 -35.35 0.42
CA ALA A 122 3.41 -33.97 0.43
C ALA A 122 4.07 -33.18 1.57
N ASP A 123 4.10 -33.75 2.76
CA ASP A 123 4.77 -33.18 3.93
C ASP A 123 6.25 -32.90 3.66
N GLN A 124 6.96 -33.89 3.11
CA GLN A 124 8.36 -33.73 2.74
C GLN A 124 8.58 -32.62 1.69
N MET A 125 7.64 -32.46 0.75
CA MET A 125 7.71 -31.40 -0.25
C MET A 125 7.54 -30.03 0.38
N ILE A 126 6.58 -29.88 1.29
CA ILE A 126 6.34 -28.63 2.05
C ILE A 126 7.58 -28.25 2.85
N GLU A 127 8.12 -29.17 3.67
CA GLU A 127 9.33 -28.92 4.46
C GLU A 127 10.51 -28.46 3.59
N GLN A 128 10.64 -29.02 2.39
CA GLN A 128 11.72 -28.65 1.47
C GLN A 128 11.53 -27.25 0.89
N LEU A 129 10.29 -26.84 0.62
CA LEU A 129 9.97 -25.52 0.07
C LEU A 129 10.00 -24.43 1.14
N GLU A 130 9.62 -24.73 2.38
CA GLU A 130 9.82 -23.79 3.50
C GLU A 130 11.31 -23.53 3.79
N GLY A 131 12.18 -24.50 3.50
CA GLY A 131 13.64 -24.33 3.57
C GLY A 131 14.25 -23.57 2.39
N TYR A 132 13.50 -23.31 1.31
CA TYR A 132 14.03 -22.69 0.10
C TYR A 132 14.44 -21.22 0.32
N PRO A 133 13.60 -20.34 0.91
CA PRO A 133 13.98 -18.95 1.20
C PRO A 133 15.25 -18.87 2.06
N GLU A 134 15.37 -19.73 3.08
CA GLU A 134 16.54 -19.81 3.96
C GLU A 134 17.84 -20.13 3.21
N ALA A 135 17.77 -20.97 2.17
CA ALA A 135 18.93 -21.34 1.36
C ALA A 135 19.30 -20.24 0.35
N GLN A 136 18.33 -19.50 -0.17
CA GLN A 136 18.53 -18.44 -1.16
C GLN A 136 18.99 -17.12 -0.53
N PHE A 137 18.50 -16.81 0.68
CA PHE A 137 18.72 -15.53 1.37
C PHE A 137 19.43 -15.76 2.72
N PRO A 138 20.74 -16.05 2.72
CA PRO A 138 21.45 -16.47 3.92
C PRO A 138 21.75 -15.34 4.93
N SER A 139 21.77 -14.07 4.51
CA SER A 139 22.12 -12.95 5.41
C SER A 139 20.90 -12.45 6.19
N ALA A 140 21.12 -11.85 7.37
CA ALA A 140 20.04 -11.29 8.18
C ALA A 140 19.29 -10.14 7.48
N GLU A 141 20.03 -9.30 6.74
CA GLU A 141 19.47 -8.21 5.93
C GLU A 141 18.58 -8.73 4.81
N GLN A 142 19.03 -9.77 4.09
CA GLN A 142 18.24 -10.39 3.03
C GLN A 142 16.95 -11.03 3.55
N LYS A 143 16.95 -11.54 4.79
CA LYS A 143 15.74 -12.11 5.42
C LYS A 143 14.71 -11.07 5.85
N GLN A 144 15.08 -9.79 5.82
CA GLN A 144 14.15 -8.68 6.02
C GLN A 144 13.62 -8.13 4.70
N SER A 145 14.04 -8.68 3.54
CA SER A 145 13.57 -8.20 2.25
C SER A 145 12.21 -8.77 1.89
N GLN A 146 11.46 -8.04 1.07
CA GLN A 146 10.18 -8.51 0.53
C GLN A 146 10.36 -9.79 -0.30
N GLU A 147 11.47 -9.93 -1.05
CA GLU A 147 11.73 -11.12 -1.86
C GLU A 147 11.92 -12.40 -1.03
N TYR A 148 12.50 -12.28 0.17
CA TYR A 148 12.59 -13.41 1.08
C TYR A 148 11.21 -13.83 1.58
N GLN A 149 10.34 -12.87 1.92
CA GLN A 149 8.98 -13.18 2.37
C GLN A 149 8.13 -13.77 1.23
N ALA A 150 8.19 -13.18 0.03
CA ALA A 150 7.50 -13.65 -1.16
C ALA A 150 7.93 -15.07 -1.57
N ALA A 151 9.18 -15.47 -1.31
CA ALA A 151 9.64 -16.82 -1.63
C ALA A 151 8.94 -17.93 -0.82
N PHE A 152 8.13 -17.62 0.20
CA PHE A 152 7.28 -18.61 0.87
C PHE A 152 6.03 -18.98 0.05
N GLU A 153 5.70 -18.26 -1.03
CA GLU A 153 4.60 -18.59 -1.95
C GLU A 153 4.69 -20.05 -2.44
N TYR A 154 5.89 -20.56 -2.76
CA TYR A 154 6.05 -21.95 -3.21
C TYR A 154 5.58 -22.98 -2.16
N ALA A 155 5.83 -22.69 -0.88
CA ALA A 155 5.35 -23.54 0.21
C ALA A 155 3.81 -23.47 0.32
N THR A 156 3.20 -22.30 0.13
CA THR A 156 1.73 -22.15 0.13
C THR A 156 1.08 -22.99 -0.97
N ILE A 157 1.64 -23.02 -2.17
CA ILE A 157 1.12 -23.83 -3.29
C ILE A 157 1.21 -25.33 -2.94
N ALA A 158 2.29 -25.78 -2.31
CA ALA A 158 2.43 -27.15 -1.84
C ALA A 158 1.42 -27.50 -0.72
N GLN A 159 1.19 -26.57 0.21
CA GLN A 159 0.21 -26.72 1.30
C GLN A 159 -1.21 -26.78 0.74
N LYS A 160 -1.58 -25.87 -0.17
CA LYS A 160 -2.87 -25.88 -0.89
C LYS A 160 -3.06 -27.20 -1.63
N GLU A 161 -2.04 -27.72 -2.34
CA GLU A 161 -2.13 -29.05 -2.98
C GLU A 161 -2.32 -30.19 -1.96
N ALA A 162 -1.58 -30.15 -0.86
CA ALA A 162 -1.63 -31.20 0.17
C ALA A 162 -3.02 -31.26 0.83
N LEU A 163 -3.60 -30.10 1.14
CA LEU A 163 -4.94 -29.96 1.71
C LEU A 163 -6.03 -30.39 0.72
N LEU A 164 -5.88 -30.05 -0.57
CA LEU A 164 -6.79 -30.51 -1.62
C LEU A 164 -6.84 -32.04 -1.72
N ARG A 165 -5.70 -32.72 -1.60
CA ARG A 165 -5.60 -34.18 -1.83
C ARG A 165 -5.80 -35.01 -0.56
N PHE A 166 -5.37 -34.49 0.58
CA PHE A 166 -5.34 -35.22 1.84
C PHE A 166 -5.95 -34.40 2.99
N PRO A 167 -7.22 -33.95 2.88
CA PRO A 167 -7.86 -33.15 3.91
C PRO A 167 -7.96 -33.89 5.25
N GLU A 168 -8.05 -35.23 5.22
CA GLU A 168 -8.15 -36.10 6.41
C GLU A 168 -6.79 -36.59 6.93
N SER A 169 -5.68 -36.00 6.46
CA SER A 169 -4.32 -36.36 6.89
C SER A 169 -4.07 -35.98 8.34
N THR A 170 -3.25 -36.75 9.06
CA THR A 170 -2.76 -36.34 10.39
C THR A 170 -1.89 -35.08 10.35
N TYR A 171 -1.41 -34.69 9.17
CA TYR A 171 -0.65 -33.46 8.95
C TYR A 171 -1.54 -32.27 8.56
N ALA A 172 -2.82 -32.47 8.23
CA ALA A 172 -3.66 -31.44 7.61
C ALA A 172 -3.78 -30.20 8.50
N ALA A 173 -4.08 -30.40 9.79
CA ALA A 173 -4.18 -29.30 10.75
C ALA A 173 -2.89 -28.45 10.79
N ARG A 174 -1.71 -29.08 10.78
CA ARG A 174 -0.43 -28.36 10.73
C ARG A 174 -0.29 -27.55 9.44
N TRP A 175 -0.59 -28.16 8.29
CA TRP A 175 -0.50 -27.49 7.00
C TRP A 175 -1.44 -26.29 6.89
N GLU A 176 -2.63 -26.33 7.51
CA GLU A 176 -3.55 -25.18 7.53
C GLU A 176 -2.97 -24.00 8.32
N TRP A 177 -2.39 -24.25 9.49
CA TRP A 177 -1.71 -23.21 10.28
C TRP A 177 -0.48 -22.65 9.56
N GLU A 178 0.34 -23.51 8.98
CA GLU A 178 1.52 -23.08 8.21
C GLU A 178 1.10 -22.30 6.95
N LEU A 179 0.01 -22.68 6.28
CA LEU A 179 -0.55 -21.96 5.14
C LEU A 179 -1.00 -20.55 5.54
N ALA A 180 -1.80 -20.42 6.60
CA ALA A 180 -2.27 -19.12 7.09
C ALA A 180 -1.11 -18.16 7.38
N TYR A 181 -0.05 -18.69 8.03
CA TYR A 181 1.13 -17.90 8.35
C TYR A 181 1.99 -17.56 7.12
N ASN A 182 2.15 -18.50 6.19
CA ASN A 182 2.92 -18.23 4.97
C ASN A 182 2.21 -17.22 4.07
N LEU A 183 0.87 -17.25 3.97
CA LEU A 183 0.08 -16.21 3.30
C LEU A 183 0.28 -14.84 3.96
N ALA A 184 0.26 -14.79 5.29
CA ALA A 184 0.54 -13.55 6.04
C ALA A 184 1.94 -12.98 5.74
N ARG A 185 2.95 -13.82 5.46
CA ARG A 185 4.32 -13.34 5.24
C ARG A 185 4.45 -12.39 4.07
N PHE A 186 3.74 -12.65 2.98
CA PHE A 186 3.79 -11.87 1.75
C PHE A 186 2.50 -11.07 1.52
N ASP A 187 1.79 -10.77 2.60
CA ASP A 187 0.60 -9.90 2.62
C ASP A 187 -0.54 -10.38 1.70
N ASP A 188 -0.81 -11.69 1.68
CA ASP A 188 -1.94 -12.24 0.95
C ASP A 188 -3.24 -12.08 1.74
N ASP A 189 -4.25 -11.47 1.12
CA ASP A 189 -5.58 -11.22 1.70
C ASP A 189 -6.27 -12.49 2.26
N GLU A 190 -5.93 -13.66 1.71
CA GLU A 190 -6.48 -14.93 2.16
C GLU A 190 -6.07 -15.27 3.61
N ALA A 191 -4.94 -14.74 4.09
CA ALA A 191 -4.41 -15.00 5.44
C ALA A 191 -5.45 -14.73 6.53
N GLY A 192 -6.16 -13.61 6.44
CA GLY A 192 -7.20 -13.24 7.42
C GLY A 192 -8.34 -14.24 7.46
N SER A 193 -8.81 -14.67 6.28
CA SER A 193 -9.89 -15.66 6.16
C SER A 193 -9.47 -17.04 6.70
N ARG A 194 -8.19 -17.42 6.52
CA ARG A 194 -7.63 -18.68 7.01
C ARG A 194 -7.55 -18.71 8.53
N TYR A 195 -7.04 -17.65 9.16
CA TYR A 195 -7.05 -17.52 10.62
C TYR A 195 -8.47 -17.52 11.19
N ALA A 196 -9.41 -16.81 10.54
CA ALA A 196 -10.81 -16.80 10.93
C ALA A 196 -11.42 -18.21 10.92
N SER A 197 -11.18 -18.98 9.86
CA SER A 197 -11.65 -20.36 9.72
C SER A 197 -11.06 -21.29 10.78
N LEU A 198 -9.74 -21.23 11.01
CA LEU A 198 -9.02 -22.06 11.98
C LEU A 198 -9.54 -21.85 13.41
N ILE A 199 -9.63 -20.58 13.83
CA ILE A 199 -10.08 -20.22 15.17
C ILE A 199 -11.57 -20.61 15.37
N THR A 200 -12.42 -20.29 14.38
CA THR A 200 -13.85 -20.59 14.44
C THR A 200 -14.11 -22.09 14.49
N SER A 201 -13.36 -22.88 13.72
CA SER A 201 -13.49 -24.34 13.71
C SER A 201 -13.08 -24.94 15.05
N ALA A 202 -11.96 -24.50 15.63
CA ALA A 202 -11.50 -24.99 16.93
C ALA A 202 -12.50 -24.72 18.06
N LEU A 203 -13.14 -23.53 18.05
CA LEU A 203 -14.21 -23.19 18.99
C LEU A 203 -15.45 -24.07 18.79
N ASN A 204 -15.92 -24.21 17.56
CA ASN A 204 -17.13 -24.96 17.24
C ASN A 204 -16.99 -26.47 17.49
N GLU A 205 -15.78 -27.00 17.34
CA GLU A 205 -15.46 -28.39 17.61
C GLU A 205 -15.13 -28.66 19.09
N ASN A 206 -15.20 -27.64 19.95
CA ASN A 206 -14.82 -27.71 21.37
C ASN A 206 -13.38 -28.20 21.59
N GLN A 207 -12.47 -27.88 20.66
CA GLN A 207 -11.04 -28.13 20.84
C GLN A 207 -10.44 -27.17 21.88
N VAL A 208 -11.05 -25.99 22.03
CA VAL A 208 -10.64 -24.92 22.94
C VAL A 208 -11.87 -24.15 23.40
N LEU A 209 -11.84 -23.65 24.63
CA LEU A 209 -12.84 -22.69 25.13
C LEU A 209 -12.34 -21.27 24.91
N LEU A 210 -13.26 -20.31 24.73
CA LEU A 210 -12.90 -18.92 24.49
C LEU A 210 -12.00 -18.32 25.58
N GLU A 211 -12.15 -18.78 26.83
CA GLU A 211 -11.30 -18.36 27.97
C GLU A 211 -9.84 -18.86 27.89
N ASP A 212 -9.62 -20.00 27.22
CA ASP A 212 -8.30 -20.63 27.06
C ASP A 212 -7.68 -20.30 25.68
N MET A 213 -8.37 -19.51 24.86
CA MET A 213 -8.05 -19.27 23.46
C MET A 213 -6.67 -18.65 23.24
N VAL A 214 -6.27 -17.68 24.08
CA VAL A 214 -4.95 -17.04 23.97
C VAL A 214 -3.81 -18.05 24.22
N GLU A 215 -3.94 -18.87 25.26
CA GLU A 215 -2.94 -19.90 25.57
C GLU A 215 -2.90 -20.97 24.48
N TRP A 216 -4.07 -21.46 24.05
CA TRP A 216 -4.18 -22.43 22.97
C TRP A 216 -3.58 -21.90 21.66
N PHE A 217 -3.88 -20.66 21.29
CA PHE A 217 -3.34 -20.04 20.07
C PHE A 217 -1.81 -19.98 20.14
N SER A 218 -1.23 -19.58 21.27
CA SER A 218 0.24 -19.55 21.44
C SER A 218 0.91 -20.93 21.30
N GLN A 219 0.16 -22.02 21.47
CA GLN A 219 0.63 -23.38 21.25
C GLN A 219 0.52 -23.81 19.77
N GLN A 220 -0.52 -23.35 19.06
CA GLN A 220 -0.72 -23.65 17.64
C GLN A 220 0.15 -22.77 16.73
N GLU A 221 0.21 -21.47 17.03
CA GLU A 221 0.91 -20.44 16.27
C GLU A 221 1.81 -19.61 17.20
N PRO A 222 2.99 -20.13 17.58
CA PRO A 222 3.90 -19.43 18.50
C PRO A 222 4.62 -18.23 17.86
N ARG A 223 4.47 -18.01 16.54
CA ARG A 223 5.17 -16.93 15.81
C ARG A 223 4.37 -15.62 15.83
N LEU A 224 3.08 -15.69 16.14
CA LEU A 224 2.18 -14.56 16.28
C LEU A 224 1.61 -14.52 17.69
N SER A 225 0.92 -13.42 18.00
CA SER A 225 0.19 -13.27 19.27
C SER A 225 -1.30 -13.10 19.01
N LEU A 226 -2.13 -13.53 19.95
CA LEU A 226 -3.57 -13.33 19.91
C LEU A 226 -4.01 -12.47 21.08
N GLU A 227 -4.74 -11.41 20.78
CA GLU A 227 -5.41 -10.56 21.76
C GLU A 227 -6.93 -10.69 21.61
N ILE A 228 -7.65 -10.69 22.74
CA ILE A 228 -9.11 -10.78 22.78
C ILE A 228 -9.66 -9.49 23.40
N ILE A 229 -10.46 -8.78 22.62
CA ILE A 229 -10.97 -7.46 22.97
C ILE A 229 -12.50 -7.57 23.12
N PRO A 230 -13.03 -7.56 24.35
CA PRO A 230 -14.46 -7.73 24.58
C PRO A 230 -15.24 -6.50 24.12
N LEU A 231 -16.36 -6.73 23.43
CA LEU A 231 -17.29 -5.69 23.00
C LEU A 231 -18.58 -5.72 23.83
N THR A 232 -19.38 -4.67 23.68
CA THR A 232 -20.72 -4.61 24.29
C THR A 232 -21.58 -5.78 23.79
N PRO A 233 -22.27 -6.53 24.66
CA PRO A 233 -23.09 -7.67 24.25
C PRO A 233 -24.20 -7.26 23.27
N MET A 234 -24.32 -8.02 22.18
CA MET A 234 -25.37 -7.81 21.18
C MET A 234 -26.61 -8.67 21.49
N PRO A 235 -27.84 -8.13 21.39
CA PRO A 235 -29.05 -8.92 21.58
C PRO A 235 -29.10 -10.15 20.65
N GLY A 236 -29.33 -11.34 21.23
CA GLY A 236 -29.40 -12.60 20.48
C GLY A 236 -28.08 -13.36 20.38
N TYR A 237 -26.96 -12.77 20.82
CA TYR A 237 -25.64 -13.39 20.86
C TYR A 237 -25.22 -13.67 22.31
N LEU A 238 -24.43 -14.74 22.49
CA LEU A 238 -23.92 -15.18 23.78
C LEU A 238 -22.61 -14.45 24.14
N SER A 239 -21.79 -14.14 23.13
CA SER A 239 -20.59 -13.32 23.25
C SER A 239 -20.35 -12.50 21.98
N ASN A 240 -19.64 -11.37 22.16
CA ASN A 240 -19.31 -10.39 21.13
C ASN A 240 -17.91 -9.85 21.42
N GLN A 241 -16.94 -10.13 20.54
CA GLN A 241 -15.52 -9.81 20.77
C GLN A 241 -14.81 -9.53 19.46
N VAL A 242 -13.70 -8.78 19.51
CA VAL A 242 -12.72 -8.75 18.42
C VAL A 242 -11.50 -9.54 18.82
N LEU A 243 -11.02 -10.38 17.90
CA LEU A 243 -9.75 -11.07 18.02
C LEU A 243 -8.72 -10.33 17.17
N ALA A 244 -7.58 -9.98 17.74
CA ALA A 244 -6.46 -9.42 17.01
C ALA A 244 -5.30 -10.43 16.96
N VAL A 245 -5.03 -10.98 15.78
CA VAL A 245 -3.86 -11.81 15.51
C VAL A 245 -2.72 -10.87 15.10
N LYS A 246 -1.77 -10.62 16.00
CA LYS A 246 -0.73 -9.60 15.85
C LYS A 246 0.66 -10.17 15.57
N GLY A 247 1.38 -9.49 14.70
CA GLY A 247 2.78 -9.72 14.35
C GLY A 247 3.40 -8.44 13.81
N ALA A 248 4.02 -8.50 12.64
CA ALA A 248 4.37 -7.32 11.84
C ALA A 248 3.14 -6.89 11.03
N GLY A 249 2.25 -6.12 11.65
CA GLY A 249 0.87 -5.90 11.22
C GLY A 249 -0.11 -6.80 11.99
N GLY A 250 -1.19 -7.22 11.35
CA GLY A 250 -2.15 -8.13 11.97
C GLY A 250 -3.44 -8.39 11.20
N VAL A 251 -4.23 -9.31 11.75
CA VAL A 251 -5.61 -9.58 11.35
C VAL A 251 -6.54 -9.24 12.49
N TYR A 252 -7.64 -8.56 12.19
CA TYR A 252 -8.70 -8.23 13.13
C TYR A 252 -9.98 -8.96 12.72
N LEU A 253 -10.51 -9.77 13.64
CA LEU A 253 -11.65 -10.64 13.40
C LEU A 253 -12.77 -10.31 14.37
N TRP A 254 -13.96 -10.01 13.86
CA TRP A 254 -15.15 -9.92 14.68
C TRP A 254 -15.71 -11.30 14.97
N LEU A 255 -15.64 -11.74 16.22
CA LEU A 255 -16.10 -13.04 16.70
C LEU A 255 -17.44 -12.91 17.44
N LEU A 256 -18.42 -13.68 16.98
CA LEU A 256 -19.77 -13.76 17.53
C LEU A 256 -20.09 -15.19 17.95
N GLU A 257 -20.66 -15.35 19.15
CA GLU A 257 -21.17 -16.64 19.61
C GLU A 257 -22.69 -16.67 19.56
N THR A 258 -23.24 -17.66 18.87
CA THR A 258 -24.67 -17.94 18.78
C THR A 258 -25.00 -19.24 19.53
N PRO A 259 -26.28 -19.53 19.80
CA PRO A 259 -26.67 -20.84 20.30
C PRO A 259 -26.28 -22.02 19.40
N ASN A 260 -25.95 -21.76 18.12
CA ASN A 260 -25.53 -22.78 17.15
C ASN A 260 -24.00 -22.88 16.99
N GLY A 261 -23.23 -22.01 17.67
CA GLY A 261 -21.78 -21.93 17.55
C GLY A 261 -21.27 -20.54 17.23
N TYR A 262 -19.97 -20.45 17.02
CA TYR A 262 -19.18 -19.26 16.72
C TYR A 262 -19.17 -18.94 15.22
N GLN A 263 -19.12 -17.66 14.91
CA GLN A 263 -18.93 -17.08 13.57
C GLN A 263 -17.87 -15.99 13.66
N ALA A 264 -16.95 -15.94 12.70
CA ALA A 264 -15.95 -14.89 12.61
C ALA A 264 -16.05 -14.16 11.26
N HIS A 265 -15.89 -12.84 11.29
CA HIS A 265 -15.83 -11.98 10.12
C HIS A 265 -14.51 -11.21 10.13
N VAL A 266 -13.78 -11.20 9.02
CA VAL A 266 -12.56 -10.39 8.88
C VAL A 266 -12.96 -8.92 8.79
N LEU A 267 -12.38 -8.09 9.65
CA LEU A 267 -12.54 -6.63 9.62
C LEU A 267 -11.39 -5.98 8.85
N ALA A 268 -10.15 -6.41 9.14
CA ALA A 268 -8.96 -5.97 8.45
C ALA A 268 -7.89 -7.06 8.48
N SER A 269 -7.06 -7.13 7.44
CA SER A 269 -5.93 -8.05 7.33
C SER A 269 -4.82 -7.35 6.57
N HIS A 270 -3.68 -7.10 7.22
CA HIS A 270 -2.50 -6.55 6.57
C HIS A 270 -1.26 -6.90 7.39
N PHE A 271 -0.29 -7.55 6.75
CA PHE A 271 0.97 -7.92 7.35
C PHE A 271 2.13 -7.46 6.48
N ASN A 272 3.15 -6.89 7.09
CA ASN A 272 4.39 -6.60 6.38
C ASN A 272 5.60 -6.95 7.24
N PHE A 273 6.06 -8.20 7.12
CA PHE A 273 7.21 -8.71 7.86
C PHE A 273 8.55 -8.10 7.41
N ALA A 274 8.61 -7.51 6.23
CA ALA A 274 9.81 -6.82 5.76
C ALA A 274 10.01 -5.49 6.52
N TYR A 275 8.93 -4.71 6.67
CA TYR A 275 8.98 -3.39 7.29
C TYR A 275 8.56 -3.34 8.77
N GLN A 276 8.00 -4.43 9.29
CA GLN A 276 7.56 -4.52 10.69
C GLN A 276 6.51 -3.44 11.05
N ILE A 277 5.51 -3.28 10.17
CA ILE A 277 4.42 -2.32 10.40
C ILE A 277 3.68 -2.59 11.71
N GLU A 278 3.17 -1.55 12.32
CA GLU A 278 2.36 -1.62 13.54
C GLU A 278 0.87 -1.56 13.19
N SER A 279 0.04 -2.14 14.05
CA SER A 279 -1.42 -2.10 13.92
C SER A 279 -2.09 -1.78 15.25
N GLU A 280 -3.11 -0.94 15.20
CA GLU A 280 -3.90 -0.54 16.36
C GLU A 280 -5.40 -0.60 16.06
N MET A 281 -6.19 -0.77 17.13
CA MET A 281 -7.65 -0.67 17.03
C MET A 281 -8.25 0.06 18.23
N PHE A 282 -9.42 0.62 18.00
CA PHE A 282 -10.28 1.17 19.03
C PHE A 282 -11.74 1.09 18.59
N THR A 283 -12.66 1.47 19.47
CA THR A 283 -14.11 1.46 19.20
C THR A 283 -14.74 2.80 19.56
N GLY A 284 -15.77 3.21 18.82
CA GLY A 284 -16.56 4.41 19.10
C GLY A 284 -17.88 4.41 18.33
N ASP A 285 -18.91 5.09 18.85
CA ASP A 285 -20.25 5.20 18.23
C ASP A 285 -20.25 6.39 17.23
N LEU A 286 -19.66 6.15 16.07
CA LEU A 286 -19.53 7.14 14.99
C LEU A 286 -20.88 7.43 14.34
N THR A 287 -21.76 6.42 14.28
CA THR A 287 -23.08 6.55 13.65
C THR A 287 -24.16 7.09 14.59
N SER A 288 -23.86 7.23 15.88
CA SER A 288 -24.78 7.67 16.94
C SER A 288 -26.02 6.79 17.07
N ASP A 289 -25.92 5.51 16.72
CA ASP A 289 -27.00 4.52 16.82
C ASP A 289 -26.98 3.75 18.15
N GLY A 290 -25.97 3.99 18.98
CA GLY A 290 -25.74 3.34 20.27
C GLY A 290 -24.93 2.04 20.19
N ILE A 291 -24.44 1.68 19.01
CA ILE A 291 -23.57 0.54 18.75
C ILE A 291 -22.21 1.10 18.31
N ALA A 292 -21.14 0.71 19.02
CA ALA A 292 -19.81 1.17 18.65
C ALA A 292 -19.32 0.49 17.36
N GLU A 293 -18.82 1.29 16.42
CA GLU A 293 -17.99 0.87 15.31
C GLU A 293 -16.62 0.41 15.80
N VAL A 294 -15.99 -0.46 15.01
CA VAL A 294 -14.58 -0.85 15.17
C VAL A 294 -13.73 -0.10 14.15
N VAL A 295 -12.65 0.52 14.62
CA VAL A 295 -11.67 1.19 13.76
C VAL A 295 -10.34 0.45 13.87
N VAL A 296 -9.76 0.07 12.73
CA VAL A 296 -8.44 -0.58 12.64
C VAL A 296 -7.54 0.23 11.71
N TYR A 297 -6.31 0.51 12.12
CA TYR A 297 -5.36 1.21 11.27
C TYR A 297 -3.94 0.64 11.40
N PHE A 298 -3.14 0.88 10.37
CA PHE A 298 -1.77 0.43 10.25
C PHE A 298 -0.83 1.63 10.13
N SER A 299 0.41 1.49 10.62
CA SER A 299 1.46 2.48 10.38
C SER A 299 1.86 2.51 8.91
N PRO A 300 2.24 3.67 8.34
CA PRO A 300 2.74 3.73 6.97
C PRO A 300 4.03 2.92 6.79
N GLU A 301 4.21 2.38 5.60
CA GLU A 301 5.46 1.73 5.21
C GLU A 301 6.58 2.78 5.00
N PRO A 302 7.86 2.42 5.18
CA PRO A 302 8.96 3.28 4.80
C PRO A 302 8.87 3.69 3.32
N ASP A 303 9.13 4.96 3.04
CA ASP A 303 9.01 5.58 1.71
C ASP A 303 7.58 5.64 1.13
N ASP A 304 6.56 5.16 1.86
CA ASP A 304 5.16 5.41 1.54
C ASP A 304 4.68 6.71 2.20
N PHE A 305 4.50 7.72 1.36
CA PHE A 305 4.04 9.03 1.80
C PHE A 305 2.55 9.26 1.53
N ALA A 306 1.83 8.25 1.06
CA ALA A 306 0.39 8.33 0.86
C ALA A 306 -0.33 8.41 2.21
N PHE A 307 -1.43 9.15 2.25
CA PHE A 307 -2.33 9.14 3.39
C PHE A 307 -3.12 7.81 3.43
N ILE A 308 -2.98 7.05 4.51
CA ILE A 308 -3.61 5.74 4.68
C ILE A 308 -4.87 5.89 5.57
N LEU A 309 -6.02 5.53 4.99
CA LEU A 309 -7.30 5.47 5.70
C LEU A 309 -7.41 4.19 6.53
N PRO A 310 -8.09 4.24 7.70
CA PRO A 310 -8.33 3.08 8.53
C PRO A 310 -9.50 2.26 7.97
N SER A 311 -9.59 0.98 8.34
CA SER A 311 -10.86 0.25 8.22
C SER A 311 -11.79 0.73 9.32
N VAL A 312 -13.04 1.06 8.95
CA VAL A 312 -14.10 1.42 9.89
C VAL A 312 -15.29 0.52 9.63
N ASP A 313 -15.65 -0.31 10.60
CA ASP A 313 -16.67 -1.33 10.44
C ASP A 313 -17.80 -1.12 11.46
N SER A 314 -19.01 -0.91 10.95
CA SER A 314 -20.23 -0.91 11.76
C SER A 314 -20.65 -2.33 12.09
N LEU A 315 -20.83 -2.56 13.39
CA LEU A 315 -21.26 -3.84 13.95
C LEU A 315 -22.77 -3.89 14.17
N SER A 316 -23.54 -2.97 13.58
CA SER A 316 -25.00 -2.89 13.74
C SER A 316 -25.75 -4.07 13.10
N GLN A 317 -25.10 -4.82 12.19
CA GLN A 317 -25.63 -6.00 11.53
C GLN A 317 -24.56 -7.07 11.27
N VAL A 318 -24.99 -8.26 10.87
CA VAL A 318 -24.12 -9.39 10.53
C VAL A 318 -24.41 -9.84 9.08
N PRO A 319 -23.42 -9.87 8.16
CA PRO A 319 -22.00 -9.49 8.34
C PRO A 319 -21.80 -7.99 8.63
N PRO A 320 -20.63 -7.57 9.17
CA PRO A 320 -20.35 -6.17 9.46
C PRO A 320 -20.38 -5.33 8.17
N VAL A 321 -20.58 -4.03 8.33
CA VAL A 321 -20.64 -3.08 7.21
C VAL A 321 -19.48 -2.10 7.31
N ALA A 322 -18.58 -2.14 6.32
CA ALA A 322 -17.56 -1.12 6.17
C ALA A 322 -18.22 0.24 5.93
N LEU A 323 -17.87 1.23 6.76
CA LEU A 323 -18.29 2.62 6.59
C LEU A 323 -17.32 3.31 5.63
N PRO A 324 -17.79 3.79 4.47
CA PRO A 324 -16.91 4.43 3.50
C PRO A 324 -16.48 5.82 3.97
N PHE A 325 -15.33 6.27 3.51
CA PHE A 325 -14.91 7.67 3.60
C PHE A 325 -15.40 8.43 2.37
N GLU A 326 -15.72 9.72 2.55
CA GLU A 326 -15.99 10.61 1.41
C GLU A 326 -14.78 10.58 0.47
N PRO A 327 -15.00 10.37 -0.84
CA PRO A 327 -13.91 10.44 -1.81
C PRO A 327 -13.29 11.83 -1.82
N GLU A 328 -11.97 11.88 -1.73
CA GLU A 328 -11.22 13.13 -1.66
C GLU A 328 -10.08 13.17 -2.67
N LEU A 329 -9.55 14.38 -2.89
CA LEU A 329 -8.31 14.53 -3.62
C LEU A 329 -7.20 13.75 -2.89
N PRO A 330 -6.43 12.91 -3.59
CA PRO A 330 -5.32 12.19 -2.98
C PRO A 330 -4.36 13.16 -2.30
N PHE A 331 -4.24 13.07 -0.98
CA PHE A 331 -3.27 13.83 -0.21
C PHE A 331 -2.06 12.95 0.08
N ALA A 332 -0.88 13.40 -0.33
CA ALA A 332 0.38 12.74 0.01
C ALA A 332 1.25 13.70 0.82
N PHE A 333 1.74 13.24 1.96
CA PHE A 333 2.64 14.05 2.79
C PHE A 333 3.93 14.37 2.04
N LYS A 334 4.42 13.46 1.20
CA LYS A 334 5.74 13.51 0.51
C LYS A 334 6.94 13.62 1.45
N ILE A 335 6.73 13.31 2.72
CA ILE A 335 7.72 13.34 3.80
C ILE A 335 7.34 12.27 4.82
N ASP A 336 8.33 11.75 5.55
CA ASP A 336 8.12 10.78 6.61
C ASP A 336 7.12 11.31 7.64
N TYR A 337 6.15 10.47 7.99
CA TYR A 337 5.14 10.81 8.97
C TYR A 337 4.73 9.59 9.81
N GLN A 338 4.21 9.86 10.99
CA GLN A 338 3.55 8.85 11.84
C GLN A 338 2.08 9.21 11.94
N ASN A 339 1.20 8.26 11.61
CA ASN A 339 -0.24 8.42 11.77
C ASN A 339 -0.71 7.94 13.15
N VAL A 340 -1.71 8.63 13.68
CA VAL A 340 -2.46 8.21 14.86
C VAL A 340 -3.93 8.46 14.57
N TRP A 341 -4.76 7.43 14.73
CA TRP A 341 -6.21 7.56 14.65
C TRP A 341 -6.80 7.44 16.04
N THR A 342 -7.75 8.32 16.37
CA THR A 342 -8.40 8.36 17.69
C THR A 342 -9.86 8.77 17.58
N MET A 343 -10.64 8.48 18.62
CA MET A 343 -11.97 9.06 18.80
C MET A 343 -11.86 10.38 19.58
N THR A 344 -12.60 11.39 19.14
CA THR A 344 -12.81 12.63 19.89
C THR A 344 -14.29 12.94 19.98
N GLN A 345 -14.68 13.94 20.76
CA GLN A 345 -16.08 14.36 20.89
C GLN A 345 -16.25 15.79 20.39
N SER A 346 -17.27 16.01 19.57
CA SER A 346 -17.73 17.34 19.21
C SER A 346 -18.28 18.08 20.45
N GLY A 347 -18.40 19.41 20.38
CA GLY A 347 -19.05 20.19 21.43
C GLY A 347 -20.52 19.81 21.70
N SER A 348 -21.14 19.03 20.80
CA SER A 348 -22.50 18.50 20.95
C SER A 348 -22.56 17.14 21.65
N GLY A 349 -21.41 16.49 21.88
CA GLY A 349 -21.29 15.15 22.44
C GLY A 349 -21.30 14.01 21.41
N GLN A 350 -21.50 14.31 20.12
CA GLN A 350 -21.31 13.35 19.02
C GLN A 350 -19.83 12.94 18.94
N GLU A 351 -19.55 11.64 18.81
CA GLU A 351 -18.20 11.13 18.61
C GLU A 351 -17.75 11.35 17.16
N LEU A 352 -16.49 11.77 17.01
CA LEU A 352 -15.85 12.07 15.73
C LEU A 352 -14.61 11.20 15.60
N LEU A 353 -14.31 10.79 14.38
CA LEU A 353 -13.05 10.12 14.08
C LEU A 353 -11.98 11.18 13.81
N GLN A 354 -10.84 11.09 14.48
CA GLN A 354 -9.75 12.05 14.35
C GLN A 354 -8.49 11.36 13.84
N PHE A 355 -7.96 11.90 12.75
CA PHE A 355 -6.63 11.60 12.26
C PHE A 355 -5.63 12.62 12.76
N GLN A 356 -4.45 12.16 13.16
CA GLN A 356 -3.28 12.97 13.42
C GLN A 356 -2.06 12.45 12.67
N ALA A 357 -1.32 13.33 12.01
CA ALA A 357 0.00 13.01 11.44
C ALA A 357 1.09 13.86 12.07
N HIS A 358 2.11 13.20 12.60
CA HIS A 358 3.35 13.82 13.06
C HIS A 358 4.41 13.70 11.97
N VAL A 359 4.82 14.83 11.42
CA VAL A 359 5.81 14.88 10.32
C VAL A 359 7.23 15.03 10.89
N PHE A 360 8.18 14.23 10.38
CA PHE A 360 9.60 14.20 10.78
C PHE A 360 10.51 14.28 9.53
N PRO A 361 11.81 14.62 9.64
CA PRO A 361 12.60 15.05 10.80
C PRO A 361 12.65 16.58 11.01
N THR A 362 11.75 17.35 10.40
CA THR A 362 11.75 18.81 10.44
C THR A 362 10.55 19.34 11.21
N CYS A 363 10.75 20.39 12.03
CA CYS A 363 9.74 21.20 12.72
C CYS A 363 8.47 20.44 13.12
N PRO A 364 8.33 19.98 14.37
CA PRO A 364 7.26 19.08 14.78
C PRO A 364 5.88 19.69 14.50
N ALA A 365 5.33 19.32 13.36
CA ALA A 365 4.03 19.74 12.90
C ALA A 365 3.08 18.58 13.04
N VAL A 366 1.95 18.86 13.67
CA VAL A 366 0.85 17.93 13.84
C VAL A 366 -0.27 18.38 12.92
N PHE A 367 -0.57 17.55 11.93
CA PHE A 367 -1.73 17.67 11.07
C PHE A 367 -2.87 16.99 11.79
N THR A 368 -3.98 17.66 12.01
CA THR A 368 -5.18 17.07 12.62
C THR A 368 -6.33 17.21 11.66
N ARG A 369 -7.07 16.12 11.45
CA ARG A 369 -8.26 16.11 10.62
C ARG A 369 -9.38 15.36 11.33
N LEU A 370 -10.58 15.92 11.28
CA LEU A 370 -11.76 15.32 11.88
C LEU A 370 -12.64 14.74 10.77
N TYR A 371 -13.35 13.67 11.08
CA TYR A 371 -14.29 13.00 10.21
C TYR A 371 -15.61 12.83 10.95
N THR A 372 -16.68 13.22 10.26
CA THR A 372 -18.04 13.17 10.77
C THR A 372 -18.89 12.27 9.87
N TRP A 373 -19.64 11.36 10.47
CA TRP A 373 -20.58 10.52 9.75
C TRP A 373 -21.77 11.33 9.23
N THR A 374 -22.01 11.29 7.92
CA THR A 374 -23.08 12.03 7.24
C THR A 374 -24.40 11.26 7.16
N GLY A 375 -24.39 9.98 7.51
CA GLY A 375 -25.48 9.03 7.24
C GLY A 375 -25.17 8.06 6.12
N GLU A 376 -24.20 8.37 5.27
CA GLU A 376 -23.77 7.54 4.13
C GLU A 376 -22.25 7.31 4.10
N GLU A 377 -21.46 8.31 4.50
CA GLU A 377 -19.99 8.26 4.49
C GLU A 377 -19.37 9.10 5.63
N LEU A 378 -18.09 8.85 5.93
CA LEU A 378 -17.26 9.67 6.80
C LEU A 378 -16.71 10.84 6.01
N SER A 379 -17.31 12.02 6.18
CA SER A 379 -16.90 13.26 5.53
C SER A 379 -15.88 13.99 6.39
N ALA A 380 -14.81 14.48 5.78
CA ALA A 380 -13.78 15.18 6.52
C ALA A 380 -14.10 16.65 6.73
N GLU A 381 -13.72 17.14 7.91
CA GLU A 381 -13.64 18.56 8.20
C GLU A 381 -12.31 19.16 7.71
N GLU A 382 -12.20 20.47 7.86
CA GLU A 382 -11.00 21.23 7.51
C GLU A 382 -9.79 20.77 8.32
N ILE A 383 -8.63 20.69 7.66
CA ILE A 383 -7.39 20.28 8.31
C ILE A 383 -6.88 21.41 9.22
N HIS A 384 -6.55 21.04 10.45
CA HIS A 384 -5.91 21.92 11.42
C HIS A 384 -4.43 21.57 11.57
N TYR A 385 -3.61 22.60 11.78
CA TYR A 385 -2.16 22.45 11.89
C TYR A 385 -1.70 23.05 13.21
N LEU A 386 -0.92 22.28 13.95
CA LEU A 386 -0.25 22.75 15.15
C LEU A 386 1.24 22.53 14.97
N VAL A 387 2.01 23.62 14.99
CA VAL A 387 3.47 23.55 15.01
C VAL A 387 3.93 23.70 16.44
N ASP A 388 4.65 22.70 16.96
CA ASP A 388 5.34 22.83 18.23
C ASP A 388 6.63 23.66 18.04
N THR A 389 6.51 24.96 18.30
CA THR A 389 7.58 25.95 18.09
C THR A 389 8.61 25.94 19.22
N THR A 390 9.13 24.76 19.58
CA THR A 390 10.27 24.70 20.50
C THR A 390 11.45 25.52 19.92
N PRO A 391 12.07 26.43 20.69
CA PRO A 391 13.09 27.34 20.16
C PRO A 391 14.29 26.63 19.51
N GLU A 392 14.57 25.39 19.92
CA GLU A 392 15.67 24.55 19.43
C GLU A 392 15.38 23.98 18.03
N LEU A 393 14.11 23.79 17.66
CA LEU A 393 13.69 23.21 16.39
C LEU A 393 13.20 24.25 15.38
N LEU A 394 13.01 25.49 15.80
CA LEU A 394 12.47 26.57 14.97
C LEU A 394 13.30 26.82 13.69
N SER A 395 14.62 26.61 13.74
CA SER A 395 15.50 26.74 12.57
C SER A 395 15.25 25.68 11.48
N THR A 396 14.55 24.59 11.81
CA THR A 396 14.16 23.54 10.85
C THR A 396 12.78 23.78 10.22
N CYS A 397 12.01 24.75 10.72
CA CYS A 397 10.66 25.05 10.22
C CYS A 397 10.65 25.68 8.82
N GLU A 398 11.77 26.28 8.41
CA GLU A 398 11.91 26.76 7.02
C GLU A 398 11.85 25.60 6.02
N THR A 399 12.47 24.45 6.33
CA THR A 399 12.41 23.26 5.46
C THR A 399 10.98 22.75 5.30
N LEU A 400 10.22 22.70 6.41
CA LEU A 400 8.81 22.29 6.37
C LEU A 400 7.95 23.26 5.56
N VAL A 401 8.19 24.56 5.68
CA VAL A 401 7.48 25.59 4.90
C VAL A 401 7.80 25.47 3.41
N ASN A 402 9.06 25.23 3.05
CA ASN A 402 9.42 25.02 1.64
C ASN A 402 8.79 23.74 1.10
N HIS A 403 8.78 22.66 1.90
CA HIS A 403 8.10 21.42 1.56
C HIS A 403 6.59 21.62 1.35
N SER A 404 5.95 22.33 2.28
CA SER A 404 4.54 22.71 2.17
C SER A 404 4.26 23.48 0.88
N ALA A 405 5.13 24.44 0.53
CA ALA A 405 4.99 25.23 -0.68
C ALA A 405 5.06 24.34 -1.93
N ASP A 406 5.96 23.37 -1.96
CA ASP A 406 6.17 22.50 -3.11
C ASP A 406 5.08 21.43 -3.28
N PHE A 407 4.52 20.92 -2.16
CA PHE A 407 3.69 19.70 -2.18
C PHE A 407 2.27 19.84 -1.62
N TRP A 408 2.01 20.80 -0.73
CA TRP A 408 0.71 20.95 -0.06
C TRP A 408 -0.08 22.18 -0.53
N GLY A 409 0.59 23.08 -1.25
CA GLY A 409 -0.03 24.25 -1.86
C GLY A 409 0.03 25.51 -1.00
N PRO A 410 -0.36 26.66 -1.59
CA PRO A 410 -0.14 27.98 -1.00
C PRO A 410 -0.98 28.23 0.25
N GLU A 411 -2.21 27.74 0.32
CA GLU A 411 -3.10 27.95 1.47
C GLU A 411 -2.53 27.31 2.74
N ILE A 412 -2.15 26.03 2.66
CA ILE A 412 -1.54 25.29 3.78
C ILE A 412 -0.23 25.97 4.19
N THR A 413 0.55 26.41 3.21
CA THR A 413 1.83 27.09 3.45
C THR A 413 1.65 28.41 4.19
N ALA A 414 0.70 29.25 3.77
CA ALA A 414 0.40 30.52 4.45
C ALA A 414 0.02 30.28 5.92
N ARG A 415 -0.92 29.38 6.18
CA ARG A 415 -1.38 29.04 7.55
C ARG A 415 -0.25 28.49 8.42
N LEU A 416 0.59 27.62 7.86
CA LEU A 416 1.76 27.10 8.54
C LEU A 416 2.71 28.24 8.93
N MET A 417 3.03 29.12 7.99
CA MET A 417 3.90 30.28 8.22
C MET A 417 3.33 31.25 9.26
N GLU A 418 2.02 31.51 9.23
CA GLU A 418 1.34 32.34 10.23
C GLU A 418 1.45 31.76 11.64
N SER A 419 1.31 30.44 11.79
CA SER A 419 1.46 29.77 13.10
C SER A 419 2.88 29.90 13.68
N ILE A 420 3.90 29.98 12.82
CA ILE A 420 5.31 30.11 13.18
C ILE A 420 5.72 31.57 13.44
N LEU A 421 5.07 32.53 12.77
CA LEU A 421 5.42 33.96 12.78
C LEU A 421 5.60 34.57 14.20
N PRO A 422 4.83 34.21 15.25
CA PRO A 422 5.04 34.75 16.59
C PRO A 422 6.42 34.43 17.19
N HIS A 423 7.05 33.35 16.74
CA HIS A 423 8.34 32.88 17.24
C HIS A 423 9.50 33.17 16.27
N TRP A 424 9.21 33.58 15.04
CA TRP A 424 10.20 33.84 13.99
C TRP A 424 10.88 35.22 14.12
N PRO A 425 12.20 35.34 13.86
CA PRO A 425 13.13 34.30 13.41
C PRO A 425 13.81 33.53 14.56
N PRO A 426 14.40 32.35 14.30
CA PRO A 426 15.18 31.61 15.30
C PRO A 426 16.43 32.38 15.74
N VAL A 427 16.99 32.02 16.91
CA VAL A 427 18.23 32.65 17.43
C VAL A 427 19.43 32.40 16.50
N THR A 428 19.47 31.22 15.90
CA THR A 428 20.46 30.78 14.92
C THR A 428 19.74 30.15 13.75
N GLY A 429 20.09 30.53 12.53
CA GLY A 429 19.62 29.91 11.31
C GLY A 429 20.11 28.47 11.16
N SER A 430 19.63 27.80 10.12
CA SER A 430 20.03 26.43 9.76
C SER A 430 21.52 26.30 9.44
N ASP A 431 22.16 27.39 9.02
CA ASP A 431 23.60 27.50 8.75
C ASP A 431 24.45 27.84 10.00
N GLY A 432 23.80 28.00 11.16
CA GLY A 432 24.43 28.39 12.42
C GLY A 432 24.72 29.90 12.56
N ASN A 433 24.42 30.72 11.55
CA ASN A 433 24.57 32.18 11.62
C ASN A 433 23.29 32.83 12.18
N PRO A 434 23.39 34.01 12.82
CA PRO A 434 22.20 34.75 13.20
C PRO A 434 21.45 35.23 11.94
N PRO A 435 20.11 35.16 11.92
CA PRO A 435 19.33 35.65 10.78
C PRO A 435 19.47 37.17 10.61
N PRO A 436 19.22 37.71 9.40
CA PRO A 436 19.15 39.15 9.17
C PRO A 436 18.17 39.87 10.12
N LEU A 437 18.45 41.13 10.43
CA LEU A 437 17.59 41.93 11.33
C LEU A 437 16.16 42.14 10.78
N ASP A 438 15.99 42.02 9.46
CA ASP A 438 14.72 42.13 8.74
C ASP A 438 14.10 40.76 8.39
N ALA A 439 14.61 39.64 8.91
CA ALA A 439 14.12 38.30 8.60
C ALA A 439 12.63 38.05 8.97
N ARG A 440 12.08 38.86 9.88
CA ARG A 440 10.64 38.82 10.17
C ARG A 440 9.80 39.48 9.09
N ASP A 441 10.31 40.52 8.42
CA ASP A 441 9.62 41.13 7.27
C ASP A 441 9.73 40.23 6.03
N GLU A 442 10.83 39.51 5.86
CA GLU A 442 10.95 38.43 4.86
C GLU A 442 9.84 37.39 5.01
N TRP A 443 9.63 36.92 6.24
CA TRP A 443 8.60 35.95 6.55
C TRP A 443 7.19 36.49 6.27
N ARG A 444 6.92 37.74 6.68
CA ARG A 444 5.65 38.43 6.37
C ARG A 444 5.44 38.61 4.87
N TYR A 445 6.49 38.95 4.12
CA TYR A 445 6.41 39.10 2.67
C TYR A 445 6.02 37.77 2.00
N ARG A 446 6.64 36.67 2.43
CA ARG A 446 6.30 35.32 1.97
C ARG A 446 4.87 34.92 2.33
N ILE A 447 4.39 35.24 3.54
CA ILE A 447 2.98 35.05 3.93
C ILE A 447 2.06 35.80 2.96
N GLY A 448 2.29 37.09 2.71
CA GLY A 448 1.49 37.89 1.78
C GLY A 448 1.46 37.31 0.35
N LEU A 449 2.58 36.71 -0.07
CA LEU A 449 2.67 36.03 -1.37
C LEU A 449 1.82 34.76 -1.41
N TYR A 450 1.90 33.91 -0.39
CA TYR A 450 1.11 32.68 -0.33
C TYR A 450 -0.38 32.95 -0.07
N GLU A 451 -0.74 33.99 0.67
CA GLU A 451 -2.12 34.49 0.77
C GLU A 451 -2.65 34.86 -0.64
N ALA A 452 -1.85 35.56 -1.45
CA ALA A 452 -2.23 35.90 -2.82
C ALA A 452 -2.36 34.66 -3.71
N LEU A 453 -1.42 33.71 -3.61
CA LEU A 453 -1.44 32.45 -4.34
C LEU A 453 -2.59 31.51 -3.91
N ALA A 454 -3.05 31.62 -2.66
CA ALA A 454 -4.24 30.93 -2.15
C ALA A 454 -5.56 31.62 -2.57
N GLY A 455 -5.48 32.80 -3.20
CA GLY A 455 -6.65 33.57 -3.61
C GLY A 455 -7.20 34.54 -2.58
N ASP A 456 -6.56 34.67 -1.42
CA ASP A 456 -6.95 35.64 -0.39
C ASP A 456 -6.38 37.03 -0.71
N HIS A 457 -7.03 37.68 -1.67
CA HIS A 457 -6.62 38.99 -2.16
C HIS A 457 -6.61 40.06 -1.06
N GLU A 458 -7.64 40.09 -0.21
CA GLU A 458 -7.76 41.13 0.81
C GLU A 458 -6.68 40.98 1.90
N GLN A 459 -6.44 39.74 2.33
CA GLN A 459 -5.42 39.46 3.34
C GLN A 459 -4.01 39.73 2.79
N ALA A 460 -3.70 39.31 1.56
CA ALA A 460 -2.41 39.62 0.92
C ALA A 460 -2.15 41.13 0.85
N LEU A 461 -3.15 41.93 0.41
CA LEU A 461 -3.04 43.38 0.40
C LEU A 461 -2.78 43.94 1.80
N SER A 462 -3.47 43.43 2.82
CA SER A 462 -3.28 43.83 4.21
C SER A 462 -1.85 43.57 4.67
N THR A 463 -1.34 42.36 4.44
CA THR A 463 0.01 41.93 4.83
C THR A 463 1.09 42.79 4.18
N PHE A 464 1.03 43.02 2.87
CA PHE A 464 2.01 43.86 2.17
C PHE A 464 1.96 45.33 2.62
N ASN A 465 0.76 45.90 2.80
CA ASN A 465 0.63 47.27 3.31
C ASN A 465 1.17 47.41 4.74
N ASP A 466 1.02 46.39 5.58
CA ASP A 466 1.56 46.40 6.94
C ASP A 466 3.09 46.32 6.97
N ILE A 467 3.73 45.63 6.00
CA ILE A 467 5.20 45.65 5.84
C ILE A 467 5.67 47.06 5.45
N ILE A 468 4.96 47.71 4.52
CA ILE A 468 5.31 49.06 4.06
C ILE A 468 5.12 50.11 5.17
N ALA A 469 4.01 50.03 5.90
CA ALA A 469 3.68 50.99 6.94
C ALA A 469 4.44 50.77 8.24
N ASN A 470 4.68 49.50 8.61
CA ASN A 470 5.26 49.08 9.88
C ASN A 470 6.37 48.03 9.66
N PRO A 471 7.49 48.39 9.02
CA PRO A 471 8.61 47.46 8.88
C PRO A 471 9.29 47.22 10.23
N VAL A 472 9.82 46.02 10.44
CA VAL A 472 10.49 45.62 11.69
C VAL A 472 11.74 46.47 11.93
N VAL A 473 12.44 46.85 10.86
CA VAL A 473 13.52 47.85 10.87
C VAL A 473 13.26 48.92 9.80
N PRO A 474 13.57 50.21 10.03
CA PRO A 474 13.24 51.28 9.08
C PRO A 474 13.79 51.08 7.66
N ASP A 475 14.96 50.45 7.52
CA ASP A 475 15.63 50.18 6.25
C ASP A 475 15.46 48.69 5.82
N SER A 476 14.32 48.08 6.14
CA SER A 476 14.01 46.69 5.79
C SER A 476 14.04 46.50 4.27
N ARG A 477 14.74 45.47 3.79
CA ARG A 477 14.90 45.19 2.36
C ARG A 477 13.61 44.74 1.69
N TRP A 478 12.57 44.43 2.47
CA TRP A 478 11.29 43.88 2.00
C TRP A 478 10.21 44.93 1.75
N VAL A 479 10.45 46.19 2.10
CA VAL A 479 9.52 47.30 1.84
C VAL A 479 9.38 47.59 0.34
N GLU A 480 10.49 47.66 -0.39
CA GLU A 480 10.49 47.92 -1.84
C GLU A 480 9.86 46.75 -2.62
N PRO A 481 10.22 45.48 -2.38
CA PRO A 481 9.50 44.33 -2.96
C PRO A 481 7.99 44.34 -2.70
N ALA A 482 7.56 44.65 -1.47
CA ALA A 482 6.13 44.72 -1.14
C ALA A 482 5.42 45.81 -1.93
N HIS A 483 6.04 46.99 -2.04
CA HIS A 483 5.51 48.09 -2.85
C HIS A 483 5.43 47.73 -4.33
N ASP A 484 6.48 47.10 -4.88
CA ASP A 484 6.55 46.72 -6.30
C ASP A 484 5.55 45.61 -6.64
N PHE A 485 5.35 44.64 -5.75
CA PHE A 485 4.31 43.62 -5.92
C PHE A 485 2.92 44.25 -5.96
N LEU A 486 2.60 45.12 -4.98
CA LEU A 486 1.33 45.84 -4.94
C LEU A 486 1.14 46.76 -6.14
N ALA A 487 2.19 47.36 -6.69
CA ALA A 487 2.08 48.19 -7.89
C ALA A 487 1.53 47.41 -9.11
N VAL A 488 1.71 46.09 -9.13
CA VAL A 488 1.20 45.21 -10.18
C VAL A 488 -0.08 44.47 -9.78
N TYR A 489 -0.17 43.98 -8.53
CA TYR A 489 -1.26 43.17 -7.99
C TYR A 489 -2.40 44.03 -7.43
N GLN A 490 -3.29 44.51 -8.31
CA GLN A 490 -4.42 45.38 -7.94
C GLN A 490 -5.75 44.63 -7.87
N THR A 491 -5.87 43.54 -8.60
CA THR A 491 -7.03 42.65 -8.64
C THR A 491 -6.56 41.18 -8.67
N PRO A 492 -7.42 40.20 -8.34
CA PRO A 492 -7.07 38.78 -8.43
C PRO A 492 -6.51 38.38 -9.82
N ASP A 493 -7.04 38.97 -10.89
CA ASP A 493 -6.62 38.75 -12.28
C ASP A 493 -5.14 39.15 -12.54
N ASP A 494 -4.56 40.02 -11.71
CA ASP A 494 -3.18 40.50 -11.86
C ASP A 494 -2.13 39.55 -11.25
N LEU A 495 -2.55 38.53 -10.50
CA LEU A 495 -1.68 37.66 -9.69
C LEU A 495 -0.56 37.05 -10.52
N TYR A 496 -0.90 36.44 -11.67
CA TYR A 496 0.09 35.80 -12.54
C TYR A 496 1.18 36.78 -12.99
N ARG A 497 0.80 38.00 -13.41
CA ARG A 497 1.75 39.02 -13.85
C ARG A 497 2.62 39.54 -12.71
N ALA A 498 2.05 39.74 -11.53
CA ALA A 498 2.78 40.17 -10.34
C ALA A 498 3.78 39.10 -9.89
N CYS A 499 3.36 37.83 -9.89
CA CYS A 499 4.18 36.67 -9.54
C CYS A 499 5.43 36.56 -10.42
N LEU A 500 5.30 36.79 -11.73
CA LEU A 500 6.45 36.73 -12.66
C LEU A 500 7.56 37.76 -12.36
N GLN A 501 7.29 38.82 -11.60
CA GLN A 501 8.28 39.82 -11.21
C GLN A 501 9.01 39.46 -9.89
N VAL A 502 8.57 38.42 -9.19
CA VAL A 502 9.09 38.02 -7.88
C VAL A 502 9.78 36.67 -8.00
N GLU A 503 11.07 36.63 -7.70
CA GLU A 503 11.88 35.41 -7.85
C GLU A 503 11.37 34.21 -7.03
N ILE A 504 10.86 34.48 -5.82
CA ILE A 504 10.36 33.44 -4.91
C ILE A 504 8.91 33.03 -5.18
N CYS A 505 8.22 33.66 -6.15
CA CYS A 505 6.84 33.32 -6.47
C CYS A 505 6.79 32.20 -7.50
N ASP A 506 6.03 31.14 -7.21
CA ASP A 506 5.84 30.05 -8.16
C ASP A 506 4.77 30.43 -9.21
N PRO A 507 5.17 30.65 -10.49
CA PRO A 507 4.22 30.99 -11.54
C PRO A 507 3.25 29.84 -11.88
N ARG A 508 3.57 28.59 -11.49
CA ARG A 508 2.68 27.44 -11.60
C ARG A 508 1.44 27.63 -10.73
N GLN A 509 1.65 27.92 -9.44
CA GLN A 509 0.57 28.16 -8.48
C GLN A 509 -0.24 29.40 -8.85
N ALA A 510 0.42 30.46 -9.32
CA ALA A 510 -0.27 31.66 -9.78
C ALA A 510 -1.15 31.39 -11.02
N LEU A 511 -0.69 30.55 -11.94
CA LEU A 511 -1.46 30.14 -13.11
C LEU A 511 -2.71 29.34 -12.70
N GLU A 512 -2.52 28.35 -11.83
CA GLU A 512 -3.61 27.53 -11.30
C GLU A 512 -4.66 28.39 -10.60
N GLN A 513 -4.22 29.32 -9.75
CA GLN A 513 -5.12 30.18 -9.01
C GLN A 513 -5.85 31.20 -9.89
N VAL A 514 -5.20 31.79 -10.89
CA VAL A 514 -5.91 32.69 -11.81
C VAL A 514 -6.96 31.93 -12.63
N ILE A 515 -6.67 30.69 -13.05
CA ILE A 515 -7.62 29.87 -13.79
C ILE A 515 -8.80 29.44 -12.91
N SER A 516 -8.57 29.17 -11.62
CA SER A 516 -9.63 28.79 -10.67
C SER A 516 -10.71 29.86 -10.51
N THR A 517 -10.39 31.13 -10.78
CA THR A 517 -11.37 32.24 -10.78
C THR A 517 -12.31 32.25 -12.00
N VAL A 518 -12.01 31.47 -13.03
CA VAL A 518 -12.83 31.43 -14.24
C VAL A 518 -14.05 30.54 -14.00
N PRO A 519 -15.28 31.07 -14.14
CA PRO A 519 -16.48 30.29 -13.91
C PRO A 519 -16.64 29.21 -14.99
N SER A 520 -17.23 28.06 -14.62
CA SER A 520 -17.50 26.94 -15.54
C SER A 520 -18.25 27.36 -16.82
N SER A 521 -19.14 28.36 -16.72
CA SER A 521 -19.85 28.94 -17.87
C SER A 521 -18.96 29.59 -18.94
N HIS A 522 -17.71 29.90 -18.60
CA HIS A 522 -16.70 30.49 -19.50
C HIS A 522 -15.70 29.46 -20.03
N TYR A 523 -15.86 28.17 -19.74
CA TYR A 523 -14.93 27.11 -20.16
C TYR A 523 -14.61 27.15 -21.67
N ASP A 524 -15.63 27.32 -22.52
CA ASP A 524 -15.45 27.43 -23.98
C ASP A 524 -14.62 28.65 -24.42
N GLN A 525 -14.56 29.69 -23.58
CA GLN A 525 -13.87 30.95 -23.82
C GLN A 525 -12.54 31.05 -23.05
N ILE A 526 -12.13 30.01 -22.33
CA ILE A 526 -10.97 30.03 -21.43
C ILE A 526 -9.68 30.55 -22.10
N THR A 527 -9.48 30.26 -23.39
CA THR A 527 -8.29 30.76 -24.12
C THR A 527 -8.28 32.28 -24.26
N ALA A 528 -9.45 32.91 -24.40
CA ALA A 528 -9.58 34.37 -24.42
C ALA A 528 -9.36 34.97 -23.02
N ASP A 529 -9.82 34.28 -21.97
CA ASP A 529 -9.55 34.67 -20.58
C ASP A 529 -8.06 34.58 -20.23
N LEU A 530 -7.37 33.51 -20.63
CA LEU A 530 -5.92 33.36 -20.43
C LEU A 530 -5.13 34.51 -21.08
N LEU A 531 -5.51 34.93 -22.30
CA LEU A 531 -4.90 36.09 -22.96
C LEU A 531 -5.20 37.40 -22.23
N ARG A 532 -6.38 37.54 -21.63
CA ARG A 532 -6.76 38.69 -20.81
C ARG A 532 -5.91 38.78 -19.53
N PHE A 533 -5.52 37.64 -18.96
CA PHE A 533 -4.61 37.52 -17.83
C PHE A 533 -3.12 37.64 -18.20
N ASP A 534 -2.80 38.00 -19.46
CA ASP A 534 -1.43 38.11 -19.99
C ASP A 534 -0.64 36.78 -19.96
N ILE A 535 -1.34 35.64 -20.01
CA ILE A 535 -0.74 34.32 -20.08
C ILE A 535 -0.41 33.98 -21.54
N THR A 536 0.88 33.87 -21.84
CA THR A 536 1.34 33.53 -23.19
C THR A 536 1.31 32.02 -23.43
N LEU A 537 0.36 31.58 -24.27
CA LEU A 537 0.25 30.20 -24.70
C LEU A 537 1.24 29.89 -25.83
N ARG A 538 1.97 28.76 -25.70
CA ARG A 538 2.87 28.24 -26.74
C ARG A 538 2.13 27.37 -27.74
N SER A 539 1.21 26.57 -27.23
CA SER A 539 0.26 25.79 -28.01
C SER A 539 -0.94 25.44 -27.13
N SER A 540 -2.01 24.98 -27.78
CA SER A 540 -3.22 24.51 -27.13
C SER A 540 -3.94 23.54 -28.06
N GLY A 541 -4.71 22.63 -27.50
CA GLY A 541 -5.56 21.72 -28.25
C GLY A 541 -6.69 21.16 -27.39
N ILE A 542 -7.39 20.18 -27.95
CA ILE A 542 -8.43 19.42 -27.25
C ILE A 542 -8.11 17.93 -27.34
N PHE A 543 -8.40 17.19 -26.29
CA PHE A 543 -8.25 15.74 -26.21
C PHE A 543 -9.20 15.23 -25.13
N ASP A 544 -9.84 14.09 -25.36
CA ASP A 544 -10.75 13.46 -24.41
C ASP A 544 -9.93 12.59 -23.44
N PHE A 545 -9.55 13.14 -22.29
CA PHE A 545 -8.64 12.48 -21.36
C PHE A 545 -9.32 11.39 -20.52
N GLU A 546 -10.65 11.43 -20.39
CA GLU A 546 -11.46 10.48 -19.62
C GLU A 546 -12.26 9.50 -20.51
N SER A 547 -12.20 9.66 -21.84
CA SER A 547 -12.89 8.84 -22.85
C SER A 547 -14.42 8.85 -22.71
N ASP A 548 -14.99 9.93 -22.18
CA ASP A 548 -16.42 10.09 -21.96
C ASP A 548 -17.16 10.72 -23.15
N GLY A 549 -16.41 11.17 -24.17
CA GLY A 549 -16.89 11.82 -25.38
C GLY A 549 -16.91 13.35 -25.33
N ASP A 550 -16.60 13.97 -24.18
CA ASP A 550 -16.55 15.42 -23.97
C ASP A 550 -15.09 15.87 -23.79
N PRO A 551 -14.39 16.36 -24.84
CA PRO A 551 -12.95 16.57 -24.76
C PRO A 551 -12.53 17.77 -23.92
N GLU A 552 -11.52 17.60 -23.05
CA GLU A 552 -10.89 18.70 -22.33
C GLU A 552 -9.92 19.49 -23.21
N ARG A 553 -9.71 20.75 -22.82
CA ARG A 553 -8.67 21.59 -23.40
C ARG A 553 -7.34 21.34 -22.70
N TRP A 554 -6.27 21.22 -23.47
CA TRP A 554 -4.91 21.28 -22.95
C TRP A 554 -4.17 22.52 -23.45
N ILE A 555 -3.23 23.02 -22.64
CA ILE A 555 -2.37 24.16 -22.98
C ILE A 555 -0.90 23.85 -22.71
N VAL A 556 -0.03 24.51 -23.45
CA VAL A 556 1.41 24.56 -23.16
C VAL A 556 1.80 25.98 -22.83
N VAL A 557 2.37 26.18 -21.64
CA VAL A 557 2.80 27.49 -21.15
C VAL A 557 4.32 27.50 -21.01
N ARG A 558 4.92 28.68 -21.15
CA ARG A 558 6.28 28.95 -20.70
C ARG A 558 6.26 30.25 -19.93
N HIS A 559 6.41 30.18 -18.61
CA HIS A 559 6.28 31.35 -17.75
C HIS A 559 7.39 32.38 -18.02
N GLN A 560 8.66 31.94 -18.12
CA GLN A 560 9.79 32.80 -18.49
C GLN A 560 10.64 32.23 -19.65
N PRO A 561 11.34 33.06 -20.45
CA PRO A 561 12.01 32.61 -21.68
C PRO A 561 12.97 31.42 -21.55
N ILE A 562 13.64 31.28 -20.41
CA ILE A 562 14.64 30.23 -20.11
C ILE A 562 14.08 29.00 -19.39
N GLN A 563 12.82 29.04 -18.95
CA GLN A 563 12.20 27.92 -18.25
C GLN A 563 11.71 26.84 -19.23
N LYS A 564 11.50 25.64 -18.68
CA LYS A 564 10.90 24.53 -19.42
C LYS A 564 9.47 24.87 -19.85
N LEU A 565 8.99 24.20 -20.89
CA LEU A 565 7.58 24.27 -21.25
C LEU A 565 6.81 23.42 -20.24
N GLU A 566 5.59 23.82 -19.90
CA GLU A 566 4.70 23.05 -19.03
C GLU A 566 3.45 22.65 -19.81
N PHE A 567 3.02 21.39 -19.65
CA PHE A 567 1.79 20.83 -20.19
C PHE A 567 0.72 20.80 -19.10
N TRP A 568 -0.44 21.34 -19.43
CA TRP A 568 -1.56 21.50 -18.51
C TRP A 568 -2.86 21.03 -19.15
N ILE A 569 -3.73 20.45 -18.33
CA ILE A 569 -5.11 20.13 -18.69
C ILE A 569 -6.02 21.15 -18.00
N LEU A 570 -6.94 21.74 -18.76
CA LEU A 570 -7.98 22.62 -18.25
C LEU A 570 -9.26 21.81 -18.20
N ALA A 571 -9.69 21.44 -17.00
CA ALA A 571 -10.87 20.62 -16.78
C ALA A 571 -12.00 21.47 -16.18
N ASN A 572 -13.22 21.26 -16.66
CA ASN A 572 -14.38 21.92 -16.10
C ASN A 572 -14.77 21.26 -14.76
N SER A 573 -15.11 22.03 -13.74
CA SER A 573 -15.66 21.55 -12.47
C SER A 573 -16.94 22.32 -12.11
N PRO A 574 -17.75 21.81 -11.17
CA PRO A 574 -18.90 22.56 -10.67
C PRO A 574 -18.53 23.90 -10.02
N GLN A 575 -17.31 24.03 -9.48
CA GLN A 575 -16.81 25.24 -8.82
C GLN A 575 -16.15 26.23 -9.79
N GLY A 576 -15.72 25.79 -10.97
CA GLY A 576 -15.01 26.65 -11.93
C GLY A 576 -14.19 25.85 -12.93
N VAL A 577 -13.23 26.50 -13.57
CA VAL A 577 -12.24 25.80 -14.39
C VAL A 577 -11.03 25.46 -13.52
N ARG A 578 -10.54 24.22 -13.58
CA ARG A 578 -9.31 23.79 -12.92
C ARG A 578 -8.19 23.66 -13.92
N ALA A 579 -6.98 24.05 -13.53
CA ALA A 579 -5.76 23.80 -14.29
C ALA A 579 -4.96 22.71 -13.59
N LEU A 580 -4.75 21.59 -14.27
CA LEU A 580 -4.05 20.43 -13.74
C LEU A 580 -2.68 20.35 -14.40
N PHE A 581 -1.61 20.51 -13.61
CA PHE A 581 -0.25 20.36 -14.09
C PHE A 581 0.02 18.88 -14.38
N VAL A 582 0.46 18.59 -15.60
CA VAL A 582 0.78 17.22 -15.99
C VAL A 582 2.30 17.00 -15.94
N ASP A 583 3.06 17.80 -16.69
CA ASP A 583 4.50 17.58 -16.84
C ASP A 583 5.18 18.76 -17.55
N THR A 584 6.52 18.79 -17.52
CA THR A 584 7.36 19.66 -18.33
C THR A 584 7.71 19.04 -19.69
N LEU A 585 7.77 19.83 -20.76
CA LEU A 585 8.06 19.37 -22.12
C LEU A 585 9.36 19.97 -22.69
N ASP A 586 10.04 19.20 -23.53
CA ASP A 586 11.17 19.70 -24.33
C ASP A 586 10.71 20.42 -25.61
N SER A 587 9.48 20.14 -26.08
CA SER A 587 8.91 20.70 -27.31
C SER A 587 7.51 21.28 -27.09
N GLY A 588 7.16 22.32 -27.84
CA GLY A 588 5.88 23.02 -27.72
C GLY A 588 4.72 22.36 -28.47
N SER A 589 4.88 21.14 -28.97
CA SER A 589 3.85 20.45 -29.76
C SER A 589 3.62 19.03 -29.24
N PRO A 590 3.07 18.90 -28.02
CA PRO A 590 2.73 17.59 -27.46
C PRO A 590 1.63 16.91 -28.28
N ALA A 591 1.65 15.59 -28.26
CA ALA A 591 0.63 14.75 -28.87
C ALA A 591 0.11 13.75 -27.82
N PRO A 592 -0.86 14.17 -26.98
CA PRO A 592 -1.50 13.24 -26.06
C PRO A 592 -2.11 12.07 -26.83
N ARG A 593 -2.01 10.87 -26.29
CA ARG A 593 -2.54 9.62 -26.87
C ARG A 593 -2.93 8.66 -25.75
N TYR A 594 -3.93 7.82 -25.98
CA TYR A 594 -4.19 6.69 -25.09
C TYR A 594 -3.01 5.71 -25.17
N TYR A 595 -2.57 5.21 -24.02
CA TYR A 595 -1.63 4.11 -23.91
C TYR A 595 -2.28 2.81 -24.42
N ASN A 596 -3.45 2.49 -23.87
CA ASN A 596 -4.33 1.41 -24.29
C ASN A 596 -5.78 1.91 -24.32
N PRO A 597 -6.44 2.00 -25.48
CA PRO A 597 -7.81 2.50 -25.59
C PRO A 597 -8.87 1.50 -25.09
N GLU A 598 -8.51 0.25 -24.80
CA GLU A 598 -9.41 -0.76 -24.24
C GLU A 598 -9.33 -0.83 -22.70
N GLU A 599 -8.44 -0.05 -22.08
CA GLU A 599 -8.25 0.00 -20.63
C GLU A 599 -9.22 1.00 -20.00
N GLU A 600 -9.92 0.59 -18.94
CA GLU A 600 -10.80 1.45 -18.15
C GLU A 600 -10.32 1.45 -16.68
N PRO A 601 -9.93 2.60 -16.10
CA PRO A 601 -9.92 3.94 -16.72
C PRO A 601 -8.80 4.12 -17.76
N VAL A 602 -9.00 4.99 -18.74
CA VAL A 602 -8.03 5.20 -19.81
C VAL A 602 -6.76 5.89 -19.31
N VAL A 603 -5.60 5.31 -19.66
CA VAL A 603 -4.30 5.91 -19.37
C VAL A 603 -3.83 6.75 -20.56
N VAL A 604 -3.48 8.02 -20.32
CA VAL A 604 -3.01 8.96 -21.35
C VAL A 604 -1.50 9.20 -21.23
N GLN A 605 -0.81 9.21 -22.36
CA GLN A 605 0.62 9.52 -22.46
C GLN A 605 0.88 10.78 -23.27
N VAL A 606 1.77 11.62 -22.75
CA VAL A 606 2.37 12.74 -23.49
C VAL A 606 3.84 12.47 -23.82
N LYS A 607 4.56 11.78 -22.92
CA LYS A 607 5.91 11.27 -23.12
C LYS A 607 5.92 9.74 -23.26
N GLN A 608 7.09 9.15 -23.47
CA GLN A 608 7.28 7.71 -23.32
C GLN A 608 7.51 7.41 -21.83
N HIS A 609 7.05 6.25 -21.37
CA HIS A 609 7.24 5.74 -20.00
C HIS A 609 6.43 6.40 -18.88
N GLU A 610 5.84 7.56 -19.15
CA GLU A 610 5.05 8.31 -18.17
C GLU A 610 3.63 8.50 -18.72
N GLY A 611 2.64 8.24 -17.87
CA GLY A 611 1.24 8.52 -18.18
C GLY A 611 0.46 8.92 -16.95
N PHE A 612 -0.79 9.23 -17.17
CA PHE A 612 -1.70 9.70 -16.14
C PHE A 612 -3.13 9.37 -16.51
N ILE A 613 -3.99 9.36 -15.51
CA ILE A 613 -5.44 9.20 -15.62
C ILE A 613 -6.07 10.49 -15.14
N LEU A 614 -6.96 11.08 -15.94
CA LEU A 614 -7.84 12.15 -15.48
C LEU A 614 -9.02 11.50 -14.76
N LYS A 615 -9.21 11.84 -13.49
CA LYS A 615 -10.32 11.35 -12.67
C LYS A 615 -11.11 12.53 -12.12
N ARG A 616 -12.33 12.26 -11.68
CA ARG A 616 -13.18 13.21 -10.97
C ARG A 616 -13.55 12.62 -9.63
N VAL A 617 -13.43 13.43 -8.59
CA VAL A 617 -13.88 13.07 -7.25
C VAL A 617 -15.40 12.83 -7.31
N PRO A 618 -15.90 11.63 -6.95
CA PRO A 618 -17.33 11.35 -6.88
C PRO A 618 -18.07 12.38 -6.02
N GLY A 619 -19.28 12.76 -6.43
CA GLY A 619 -20.08 13.77 -5.72
C GLY A 619 -19.70 15.21 -6.07
N SER A 620 -18.47 15.63 -5.78
CA SER A 620 -18.03 17.01 -6.05
C SER A 620 -17.76 17.30 -7.53
N GLY A 621 -17.41 16.27 -8.31
CA GLY A 621 -17.04 16.42 -9.72
C GLY A 621 -15.70 17.14 -9.94
N GLU A 622 -14.93 17.35 -8.87
CA GLU A 622 -13.64 18.03 -8.92
C GLU A 622 -12.60 17.16 -9.65
N PRO A 623 -11.98 17.66 -10.73
CA PRO A 623 -11.05 16.88 -11.53
C PRO A 623 -9.65 16.84 -10.88
N TYR A 624 -8.97 15.70 -11.00
CA TYR A 624 -7.59 15.51 -10.54
C TYR A 624 -6.83 14.52 -11.43
N LEU A 625 -5.51 14.55 -11.32
CA LEU A 625 -4.63 13.64 -12.07
C LEU A 625 -4.08 12.57 -11.14
N GLU A 626 -4.17 11.33 -11.59
CA GLU A 626 -3.45 10.21 -11.02
C GLU A 626 -2.30 9.84 -11.94
N HIS A 627 -1.07 10.09 -11.49
CA HIS A 627 0.13 9.74 -12.26
C HIS A 627 0.40 8.25 -12.13
N VAL A 628 0.53 7.59 -13.27
CA VAL A 628 0.84 6.17 -13.34
C VAL A 628 2.16 5.99 -14.06
N GLN A 629 3.03 5.14 -13.51
CA GLN A 629 4.22 4.71 -14.24
C GLN A 629 3.74 3.84 -15.39
N VAL A 630 3.89 4.36 -16.60
CA VAL A 630 3.55 3.61 -17.80
C VAL A 630 4.84 3.03 -18.34
N GLU A 631 5.42 2.09 -17.60
CA GLU A 631 6.36 1.18 -18.24
C GLU A 631 5.67 0.57 -19.47
N PHE A 632 6.42 -0.09 -20.35
CA PHE A 632 5.77 -1.08 -21.20
C PHE A 632 5.28 -2.19 -20.26
N ILE A 633 4.20 -1.94 -19.51
CA ILE A 633 3.52 -2.93 -18.69
C ILE A 633 2.83 -3.77 -19.74
N ARG A 634 3.55 -4.80 -20.15
CA ARG A 634 3.01 -5.92 -20.88
C ARG A 634 1.73 -6.32 -20.13
N PRO A 635 0.55 -6.38 -20.74
CA PRO A 635 -0.66 -6.67 -19.97
C PRO A 635 -0.54 -7.99 -19.18
N THR A 636 -1.01 -7.99 -17.93
CA THR A 636 -0.92 -9.08 -16.95
C THR A 636 -1.95 -10.18 -17.17
N THR A 637 -2.69 -10.16 -18.27
CA THR A 637 -3.71 -11.17 -18.59
C THR A 637 -3.22 -12.61 -18.41
N ILE A 638 -1.96 -12.91 -18.77
CA ILE A 638 -1.39 -14.25 -18.60
C ILE A 638 -1.17 -14.61 -17.13
N PRO A 639 -0.41 -13.83 -16.32
CA PRO A 639 -0.29 -14.11 -14.89
C PRO A 639 -1.63 -14.10 -14.14
N ASP A 640 -2.52 -13.14 -14.40
CA ASP A 640 -3.81 -13.04 -13.69
C ASP A 640 -4.70 -14.27 -13.97
N SER A 641 -4.84 -14.66 -15.25
CA SER A 641 -5.60 -15.88 -15.59
C SER A 641 -4.96 -17.16 -15.08
N LEU A 642 -3.65 -17.17 -14.85
CA LEU A 642 -2.97 -18.31 -14.22
C LEU A 642 -3.28 -18.36 -12.71
N GLU A 643 -3.29 -17.22 -12.03
CA GLU A 643 -3.68 -17.11 -10.62
C GLU A 643 -5.11 -17.60 -10.43
N ASP A 644 -6.07 -17.05 -11.19
CA ASP A 644 -7.48 -17.46 -11.17
C ASP A 644 -7.64 -18.98 -11.37
N ALA A 645 -6.95 -19.54 -12.36
CA ALA A 645 -7.00 -20.97 -12.65
C ALA A 645 -6.41 -21.83 -11.52
N MET A 646 -5.41 -21.32 -10.79
CA MET A 646 -4.83 -22.00 -9.63
C MET A 646 -5.73 -21.88 -8.40
N GLU A 647 -6.31 -20.71 -8.16
CA GLU A 647 -7.28 -20.50 -7.09
C GLU A 647 -8.49 -21.41 -7.26
N ASP A 648 -9.09 -21.43 -8.45
CA ASP A 648 -10.19 -22.34 -8.81
C ASP A 648 -9.81 -23.80 -8.59
N LEU A 649 -8.59 -24.20 -9.01
CA LEU A 649 -8.11 -25.57 -8.83
C LEU A 649 -8.05 -25.95 -7.35
N PHE A 650 -7.53 -25.08 -6.50
CA PHE A 650 -7.40 -25.32 -5.07
C PHE A 650 -8.71 -25.15 -4.29
N ALA A 651 -9.65 -24.36 -4.81
CA ALA A 651 -11.03 -24.28 -4.34
C ALA A 651 -11.85 -25.54 -4.69
N GLY A 652 -11.29 -26.47 -5.47
CA GLY A 652 -11.90 -27.75 -5.81
C GLY A 652 -12.69 -27.76 -7.12
N ALA A 653 -12.47 -26.78 -8.01
CA ALA A 653 -13.01 -26.80 -9.36
C ALA A 653 -12.56 -28.06 -10.12
N THR A 654 -13.36 -28.50 -11.09
CA THR A 654 -13.09 -29.75 -11.80
C THR A 654 -11.81 -29.64 -12.62
N ALA A 655 -10.83 -30.51 -12.37
CA ALA A 655 -9.54 -30.49 -13.07
C ALA A 655 -9.63 -30.45 -14.61
N PRO A 656 -10.59 -31.12 -15.30
CA PRO A 656 -10.74 -30.99 -16.75
C PRO A 656 -11.06 -29.57 -17.23
N LEU A 657 -11.79 -28.77 -16.45
CA LEU A 657 -12.07 -27.37 -16.75
C LEU A 657 -10.79 -26.54 -16.65
N ILE A 658 -10.02 -26.72 -15.58
CA ILE A 658 -8.74 -26.03 -15.37
C ILE A 658 -7.74 -26.37 -16.48
N VAL A 659 -7.67 -27.63 -16.91
CA VAL A 659 -6.86 -28.03 -18.07
C VAL A 659 -7.27 -27.24 -19.32
N GLN A 660 -8.57 -27.06 -19.56
CA GLN A 660 -9.04 -26.31 -20.71
C GLN A 660 -8.63 -24.84 -20.62
N THR A 661 -8.86 -24.19 -19.47
CA THR A 661 -8.46 -22.80 -19.22
C THR A 661 -6.97 -22.59 -19.46
N LEU A 662 -6.11 -23.46 -18.91
CA LEU A 662 -4.66 -23.36 -19.07
C LEU A 662 -4.20 -23.62 -20.51
N LEU A 663 -4.85 -24.53 -21.25
CA LEU A 663 -4.55 -24.76 -22.66
C LEU A 663 -4.99 -23.58 -23.55
N ASP A 664 -6.13 -22.97 -23.24
CA ASP A 664 -6.59 -21.76 -23.92
C ASP A 664 -5.60 -20.61 -23.67
N LEU A 665 -5.08 -20.51 -22.44
CA LEU A 665 -4.03 -19.55 -22.08
C LEU A 665 -2.72 -19.81 -22.85
N GLU A 666 -2.26 -21.06 -22.95
CA GLU A 666 -1.07 -21.45 -23.72
C GLU A 666 -1.22 -21.14 -25.22
N SER A 667 -2.45 -21.25 -25.74
CA SER A 667 -2.75 -20.99 -27.16
C SER A 667 -2.70 -19.50 -27.53
N SER A 668 -2.70 -18.60 -26.54
CA SER A 668 -2.61 -17.17 -26.75
C SER A 668 -1.33 -16.80 -27.52
N PRO A 669 -1.41 -15.97 -28.58
CA PRO A 669 -0.22 -15.49 -29.30
C PRO A 669 0.78 -14.75 -28.40
N ARG A 670 0.31 -14.28 -27.24
CA ARG A 670 1.12 -13.55 -26.26
C ARG A 670 1.85 -14.45 -25.27
N PHE A 671 1.39 -15.68 -25.08
CA PHE A 671 1.85 -16.57 -24.01
C PHE A 671 3.38 -16.70 -23.99
N ALA A 672 4.02 -17.03 -25.12
CA ALA A 672 5.47 -17.27 -25.16
C ALA A 672 6.32 -16.04 -24.75
N GLY A 673 5.80 -14.83 -24.96
CA GLY A 673 6.45 -13.59 -24.54
C GLY A 673 6.14 -13.24 -23.09
N ASP A 674 4.86 -13.33 -22.71
CA ASP A 674 4.37 -12.86 -21.42
C ASP A 674 4.76 -13.79 -20.28
N CYS A 675 4.60 -15.09 -20.47
CA CYS A 675 5.06 -16.13 -19.56
C CYS A 675 6.53 -15.95 -19.15
N LYS A 676 7.41 -15.57 -20.10
CA LYS A 676 8.84 -15.34 -19.84
C LYS A 676 9.11 -13.97 -19.21
N ALA A 677 8.41 -12.93 -19.67
CA ALA A 677 8.59 -11.58 -19.16
C ALA A 677 8.20 -11.49 -17.67
N PHE A 678 7.12 -12.18 -17.29
CA PHE A 678 6.64 -12.25 -15.91
C PHE A 678 7.23 -13.39 -15.09
N GLN A 679 8.12 -14.20 -15.68
CA GLN A 679 8.74 -15.36 -15.00
C GLN A 679 7.74 -16.38 -14.43
N VAL A 680 6.51 -16.46 -14.96
CA VAL A 680 5.46 -17.37 -14.49
C VAL A 680 5.41 -18.72 -15.24
N CYS A 681 6.32 -18.96 -16.16
CA CYS A 681 6.25 -20.16 -17.00
C CYS A 681 6.39 -21.47 -16.23
N ASP A 682 7.31 -21.53 -15.30
CA ASP A 682 7.50 -22.71 -14.46
C ASP A 682 6.25 -23.01 -13.61
N ARG A 683 5.67 -21.96 -13.00
CA ARG A 683 4.38 -22.01 -12.29
C ARG A 683 3.27 -22.53 -13.20
N PHE A 684 3.15 -21.98 -14.41
CA PHE A 684 2.18 -22.42 -15.42
C PHE A 684 2.30 -23.91 -15.73
N TYR A 685 3.51 -24.39 -16.07
CA TYR A 685 3.69 -25.80 -16.42
C TYR A 685 3.48 -26.72 -15.22
N TYR A 686 3.78 -26.27 -14.00
CA TYR A 686 3.44 -27.03 -12.80
C TYR A 686 1.92 -27.14 -12.61
N ALA A 687 1.20 -26.02 -12.71
CA ALA A 687 -0.27 -25.99 -12.61
C ALA A 687 -0.93 -26.88 -13.69
N LEU A 688 -0.46 -26.80 -14.94
CA LEU A 688 -0.95 -27.65 -16.03
C LEU A 688 -0.66 -29.13 -15.79
N GLY A 689 0.55 -29.46 -15.31
CA GLY A 689 0.91 -30.82 -14.93
C GLY A 689 0.03 -31.38 -13.81
N LEU A 690 -0.24 -30.54 -12.80
CA LEU A 690 -1.11 -30.87 -11.68
C LEU A 690 -2.56 -31.09 -12.12
N ALA A 691 -3.10 -30.21 -12.97
CA ALA A 691 -4.44 -30.36 -13.52
C ALA A 691 -4.57 -31.62 -14.41
N TYR A 692 -3.53 -31.98 -15.17
CA TYR A 692 -3.49 -33.26 -15.87
C TYR A 692 -3.49 -34.45 -14.93
N GLU A 693 -2.68 -34.41 -13.86
CA GLU A 693 -2.64 -35.48 -12.87
C GLU A 693 -4.00 -35.68 -12.20
N LEU A 694 -4.62 -34.60 -11.73
CA LEU A 694 -5.92 -34.62 -11.05
C LEU A 694 -7.07 -35.02 -11.98
N SER A 695 -6.96 -34.77 -13.29
CA SER A 695 -7.92 -35.24 -14.30
C SER A 695 -7.68 -36.69 -14.77
N GLY A 696 -6.66 -37.38 -14.23
CA GLY A 696 -6.30 -38.75 -14.60
C GLY A 696 -5.55 -38.87 -15.94
N ARG A 697 -5.11 -37.75 -16.52
CA ARG A 697 -4.34 -37.67 -17.77
C ARG A 697 -2.84 -37.86 -17.49
N ASN A 698 -2.50 -39.05 -16.98
CA ASN A 698 -1.19 -39.35 -16.41
C ASN A 698 -0.01 -39.17 -17.38
N LEU A 699 -0.21 -39.48 -18.67
CA LEU A 699 0.86 -39.36 -19.67
C LEU A 699 1.19 -37.89 -19.91
N GLU A 700 0.16 -37.06 -20.06
CA GLU A 700 0.28 -35.62 -20.21
C GLU A 700 0.90 -34.99 -18.97
N ALA A 701 0.47 -35.38 -17.76
CA ALA A 701 1.09 -34.92 -16.51
C ALA A 701 2.59 -35.21 -16.46
N VAL A 702 3.00 -36.45 -16.76
CA VAL A 702 4.43 -36.84 -16.80
C VAL A 702 5.19 -36.03 -17.83
N ASN A 703 4.63 -35.85 -19.03
CA ASN A 703 5.27 -35.07 -20.09
C ASN A 703 5.46 -33.60 -19.68
N THR A 704 4.45 -32.99 -19.07
CA THR A 704 4.50 -31.60 -18.60
C THR A 704 5.50 -31.43 -17.45
N TYR A 705 5.50 -32.33 -16.47
CA TYR A 705 6.49 -32.29 -15.37
C TYR A 705 7.93 -32.49 -15.85
N LEU A 706 8.16 -33.38 -16.83
CA LEU A 706 9.48 -33.54 -17.44
C LEU A 706 9.89 -32.33 -18.27
N TYR A 707 8.94 -31.67 -18.96
CA TYR A 707 9.20 -30.42 -19.67
C TYR A 707 9.62 -29.31 -18.71
N LEU A 708 8.88 -29.12 -17.61
CA LEU A 708 9.21 -28.20 -16.53
C LEU A 708 10.62 -28.48 -15.99
N TRP A 709 10.89 -29.74 -15.63
CA TRP A 709 12.19 -30.13 -15.09
C TRP A 709 13.35 -29.87 -16.06
N ARG A 710 13.18 -30.11 -17.37
CA ARG A 710 14.24 -29.87 -18.36
C ARG A 710 14.46 -28.39 -18.63
N THR A 711 13.41 -27.59 -18.60
CA THR A 711 13.42 -26.20 -19.09
C THR A 711 13.74 -25.20 -17.96
N TYR A 712 13.25 -25.46 -16.74
CA TYR A 712 13.35 -24.55 -15.60
C TYR A 712 14.05 -25.24 -14.42
N THR A 713 15.26 -25.73 -14.65
CA THR A 713 15.99 -26.62 -13.74
C THR A 713 16.23 -26.06 -12.32
N SER A 714 16.29 -24.74 -12.18
CA SER A 714 16.51 -24.04 -10.91
C SER A 714 15.22 -23.63 -10.18
N SER A 715 14.06 -23.82 -10.79
CA SER A 715 12.78 -23.41 -10.22
C SER A 715 12.37 -24.29 -9.03
N PRO A 716 11.79 -23.73 -7.95
CA PRO A 716 11.13 -24.50 -6.90
C PRO A 716 10.01 -25.40 -7.44
N PHE A 717 9.28 -24.98 -8.47
CA PHE A 717 8.27 -25.82 -9.13
C PHE A 717 8.87 -27.07 -9.79
N THR A 718 10.11 -26.98 -10.27
CA THR A 718 10.85 -28.16 -10.75
C THR A 718 11.13 -29.14 -9.61
N THR A 719 11.42 -28.66 -8.40
CA THR A 719 11.58 -29.52 -7.22
C THR A 719 10.28 -30.28 -6.94
N MET A 720 9.14 -29.58 -6.96
CA MET A 720 7.82 -30.18 -6.77
C MET A 720 7.54 -31.25 -7.84
N ALA A 721 7.72 -30.91 -9.12
CA ALA A 721 7.51 -31.83 -10.24
C ALA A 721 8.41 -33.07 -10.18
N ARG A 722 9.66 -32.93 -9.74
CA ARG A 722 10.59 -34.05 -9.56
C ARG A 722 10.10 -35.04 -8.51
N MET A 723 9.56 -34.55 -7.40
CA MET A 723 9.04 -35.42 -6.34
C MET A 723 7.81 -36.23 -6.79
N LYS A 724 7.09 -35.77 -7.82
CA LYS A 724 5.96 -36.48 -8.44
C LYS A 724 6.38 -37.60 -9.39
N LEU A 725 7.66 -37.72 -9.75
CA LEU A 725 8.13 -38.63 -10.80
C LEU A 725 9.03 -39.75 -10.24
N ILE A 726 8.74 -40.99 -10.65
CA ILE A 726 9.65 -42.13 -10.42
C ILE A 726 10.16 -42.64 -11.75
N GLN A 727 11.48 -42.86 -11.82
CA GLN A 727 12.11 -43.54 -12.94
C GLN A 727 11.81 -45.05 -12.88
N ARG A 728 11.33 -45.60 -14.01
CA ARG A 728 11.16 -47.04 -14.20
C ARG A 728 12.53 -47.71 -14.18
N PRO A 729 12.71 -48.81 -13.42
CA PRO A 729 13.97 -49.55 -13.45
C PRO A 729 14.23 -50.01 -14.88
N TYR A 730 15.39 -49.61 -15.42
CA TYR A 730 15.83 -50.06 -16.73
C TYR A 730 16.06 -51.56 -16.63
N SER A 731 15.22 -52.35 -17.31
CA SER A 731 15.49 -53.77 -17.51
C SER A 731 16.62 -53.86 -18.52
N SER A 732 17.86 -53.70 -18.04
CA SER A 732 19.03 -54.05 -18.83
C SER A 732 18.91 -55.54 -19.19
N PRO A 733 18.80 -55.91 -20.47
CA PRO A 733 18.85 -57.32 -20.84
C PRO A 733 20.21 -57.82 -20.38
N THR A 734 20.22 -58.63 -19.32
CA THR A 734 21.44 -59.30 -18.89
C THR A 734 21.95 -60.08 -20.09
N PRO A 735 23.14 -59.78 -20.65
CA PRO A 735 23.65 -60.52 -21.78
C PRO A 735 23.81 -61.97 -21.31
N THR A 736 22.98 -62.85 -21.85
CA THR A 736 23.14 -64.28 -21.64
C THR A 736 24.48 -64.63 -22.27
N VAL A 737 25.50 -64.83 -21.43
CA VAL A 737 26.82 -65.29 -21.87
C VAL A 737 26.64 -66.71 -22.41
N VAL A 738 26.43 -66.81 -23.73
CA VAL A 738 26.56 -68.07 -24.45
C VAL A 738 28.06 -68.40 -24.46
N ARG A 739 28.48 -69.34 -23.61
CA ARG A 739 29.83 -69.92 -23.68
C ARG A 739 29.99 -70.60 -25.04
N SER A 740 30.59 -69.90 -25.99
CA SER A 740 31.08 -70.49 -27.23
C SER A 740 32.45 -71.12 -26.95
N ALA A 741 32.51 -72.46 -26.99
CA ALA A 741 33.75 -73.20 -26.91
C ALA A 741 34.58 -72.91 -28.18
N THR A 742 35.74 -72.25 -28.03
CA THR A 742 36.72 -72.11 -29.11
C THR A 742 37.90 -73.06 -28.87
N PRO A 743 38.39 -73.78 -29.89
CA PRO A 743 39.42 -74.81 -29.73
C PRO A 743 40.81 -74.18 -29.60
N THR A 744 41.60 -74.76 -28.70
CA THR A 744 43.04 -74.51 -28.52
C THR A 744 43.82 -74.81 -29.81
N GLN A 745 44.50 -73.80 -30.37
CA GLN A 745 45.66 -74.03 -31.24
C GLN A 745 46.91 -73.33 -30.68
N THR A 746 47.86 -74.20 -30.39
CA THR A 746 49.23 -73.98 -29.94
C THR A 746 50.08 -73.37 -31.06
N ARG A 747 50.83 -72.30 -30.80
CA ARG A 747 52.09 -72.03 -31.52
C ARG A 747 53.19 -71.58 -30.58
N THR A 748 54.27 -72.34 -30.67
CA THR A 748 55.59 -72.28 -30.03
C THR A 748 56.40 -71.09 -30.57
N PRO A 749 57.35 -70.52 -29.79
CA PRO A 749 58.14 -69.35 -30.17
C PRO A 749 59.42 -69.74 -30.93
N ASP A 750 59.85 -68.92 -31.88
CA ASP A 750 61.24 -68.89 -32.37
C ASP A 750 61.81 -67.47 -32.23
N PRO A 751 62.94 -67.31 -31.51
CA PRO A 751 63.61 -66.04 -31.25
C PRO A 751 64.32 -65.46 -32.48
N ASN A 752 64.71 -64.19 -32.35
CA ASN A 752 65.69 -63.49 -33.19
C ASN A 752 65.12 -62.60 -34.30
N ALA A 753 64.60 -61.43 -33.91
CA ALA A 753 64.71 -60.21 -34.69
C ALA A 753 64.66 -58.98 -33.77
N THR A 754 65.82 -58.33 -33.62
CA THR A 754 65.98 -57.02 -32.98
C THR A 754 66.30 -56.02 -34.08
N ALA A 755 65.58 -54.89 -34.12
CA ALA A 755 66.13 -53.53 -33.98
C ALA A 755 65.32 -52.43 -34.71
N THR A 756 65.28 -51.28 -34.03
CA THR A 756 65.37 -49.91 -34.58
C THR A 756 64.10 -49.07 -34.74
N SER A 757 64.28 -47.83 -34.28
CA SER A 757 63.44 -46.66 -34.08
C SER A 757 62.81 -46.03 -35.32
N THR A 758 61.71 -45.30 -35.11
CA THR A 758 61.48 -43.84 -35.34
C THR A 758 60.01 -43.58 -35.73
N PRO A 759 59.31 -42.57 -35.16
CA PRO A 759 57.94 -42.25 -35.52
C PRO A 759 57.88 -41.18 -36.62
N THR A 760 57.00 -41.37 -37.61
CA THR A 760 56.62 -40.33 -38.57
C THR A 760 55.16 -40.54 -38.98
N GLU A 761 54.29 -39.61 -38.61
CA GLU A 761 53.01 -39.36 -39.27
C GLU A 761 53.25 -38.86 -40.71
N THR A 762 52.30 -39.06 -41.63
CA THR A 762 51.71 -38.00 -42.50
C THR A 762 50.89 -38.61 -43.66
N SER A 763 49.57 -38.31 -43.68
CA SER A 763 48.64 -38.09 -44.82
C SER A 763 48.45 -39.20 -45.89
N THR A 764 47.40 -39.34 -46.71
CA THR A 764 46.32 -38.51 -47.32
C THR A 764 45.32 -39.53 -47.99
N PRO A 765 44.23 -39.21 -48.76
CA PRO A 765 43.44 -37.98 -48.94
C PRO A 765 41.88 -38.16 -48.93
N ASP A 766 41.21 -37.02 -48.82
CA ASP A 766 39.80 -36.69 -49.12
C ASP A 766 39.51 -36.73 -50.65
N PRO A 767 38.28 -37.00 -51.13
CA PRO A 767 37.46 -35.88 -51.61
C PRO A 767 35.93 -36.05 -51.40
N ASN A 768 35.31 -34.99 -50.87
CA ASN A 768 34.16 -34.26 -51.43
C ASN A 768 32.97 -34.06 -50.46
N ALA A 769 33.02 -33.00 -49.65
CA ALA A 769 31.84 -32.20 -49.29
C ALA A 769 32.25 -30.78 -48.82
N THR A 770 31.74 -29.79 -49.53
CA THR A 770 31.97 -28.34 -49.35
C THR A 770 31.20 -27.77 -48.14
N PRO A 771 31.83 -26.95 -47.27
CA PRO A 771 31.10 -26.05 -46.37
C PRO A 771 31.35 -24.58 -46.72
N THR A 772 30.26 -23.80 -46.76
CA THR A 772 30.27 -22.33 -46.83
C THR A 772 30.29 -21.77 -45.41
N ASN A 773 31.36 -21.06 -45.05
CA ASN A 773 31.45 -20.28 -43.81
C ASN A 773 31.39 -18.78 -44.15
N THR A 774 30.46 -18.08 -43.52
CA THR A 774 30.41 -16.61 -43.44
C THR A 774 30.92 -16.19 -42.06
N PRO A 775 31.94 -15.33 -41.93
CA PRO A 775 32.38 -14.82 -40.63
C PRO A 775 31.49 -13.64 -40.20
N THR A 776 30.94 -13.72 -38.99
CA THR A 776 30.34 -12.57 -38.30
C THR A 776 31.44 -11.85 -37.51
N VAL A 777 31.57 -10.55 -37.76
CA VAL A 777 32.55 -9.64 -37.15
C VAL A 777 31.98 -9.11 -35.84
N THR A 778 32.74 -9.25 -34.75
CA THR A 778 32.50 -8.56 -33.48
C THR A 778 33.07 -7.13 -33.57
N PRO A 779 32.30 -6.06 -33.35
CA PRO A 779 32.86 -4.71 -33.25
C PRO A 779 33.48 -4.47 -31.86
N THR A 780 34.71 -3.98 -31.88
CA THR A 780 35.47 -3.45 -30.74
C THR A 780 34.90 -2.09 -30.30
N LEU A 781 34.63 -1.92 -29.00
CA LEU A 781 34.24 -0.65 -28.40
C LEU A 781 35.44 0.32 -28.31
N THR A 782 35.23 1.53 -28.82
CA THR A 782 36.09 2.71 -28.74
C THR A 782 36.03 3.32 -27.33
N PRO A 783 37.15 3.79 -26.75
CA PRO A 783 37.12 4.53 -25.48
C PRO A 783 36.66 5.98 -25.67
N TYR A 784 35.77 6.45 -24.80
CA TYR A 784 35.34 7.86 -24.72
C TYR A 784 36.36 8.72 -23.95
N PRO A 785 36.56 9.99 -24.33
CA PRO A 785 37.55 10.88 -23.73
C PRO A 785 37.03 11.59 -22.48
N THR A 786 37.96 11.84 -21.55
CA THR A 786 37.82 12.69 -20.37
C THR A 786 37.72 14.18 -20.77
N PRO A 787 36.82 14.98 -20.19
CA PRO A 787 36.88 16.43 -20.29
C PRO A 787 37.81 17.00 -19.20
N ASN A 788 38.85 17.71 -19.63
CA ASN A 788 39.64 18.60 -18.80
C ASN A 788 38.83 19.87 -18.49
N GLY A 789 38.95 20.38 -17.26
CA GLY A 789 38.55 21.74 -16.92
C GLY A 789 39.60 22.78 -17.32
N GLU A 790 39.15 24.03 -17.47
CA GLU A 790 39.72 25.28 -16.91
C GLU A 790 39.04 26.50 -17.56
N ASP A 791 38.27 27.26 -16.75
CA ASP A 791 38.25 28.73 -16.57
C ASP A 791 36.92 29.22 -15.97
#